data_AF-A0A627NN97-F1
#
_entry.id   AF-A0A627NN97-F1
#
_cell.length_a   1.000
_cell.length_b   1.000
_cell.length_c   1.000
_cell.angle_alpha   90.00
_cell.angle_beta   90.00
_cell.angle_gamma   90.00
#
_symmetry.space_group_name_H-M   'P 1'
#
loop_
_entity.id
_entity.type
_entity.pdbx_description
1 polymer ?
#
loop_
_entity_poly.entity_id
_entity_poly.type
_entity_poly.pdbx_seq_one_letter_code
_entity_poly.pdbx_strand_id
1 'polypeptide(L)'
;MDPRLLEYYNRELSYLRETGAEFATLHPKIAARLGMQGTDIADPYVERMIEAFSFLSARTQLKIDAEFPRFTQRLLEVVSPNYVTPTPSMAVVKLYPDTQEGDLAKGVTVPRDTAFVSPIPEGENTACQFRSSQDVTLWPLSIEEVRLTAAPPDMPALHRYLPPNIHVAGALRITLRTFGELTFSELAGPARLPFYLCGEERIASHLFELLHTSAVATLAGEPGHFDGELNVNLQHPVAHEGLEPGQGLLPLAWNVFHGHNLLHEFFACPERFYFFTPTGLSAGLQKVQGNVAEIVILLNRLPPDWLIHQTDAAQFSLFCTPVINLFPRTTTRIEVTHSVTEQHLVVDRTRPLDYEVFSVQEVEGLEAETTRKMIFRPLYHTRNNDEGNHGRYFSLRREPRRSSENARRYGTRTPYTGSEVFLSLVDQHEAPYPENLRHITVTAMVTNRDLPCLIPRNGRDDLTVDAAIPVAGVGLIRPPRPPQYDPEYLLLFSRAAPQAEAQYGDFVSTPEAVNWPEIERDARRLLTRSKDIRVLILLLRSRIQQAGAQGLAEMLTQLAELSVIWSDALHPQLLTGEGASAESIEDASLARSNALAALLDHEGVMADIRGITLSNSAALRLQVRDVERALSAPRPADALAPESVRQQLADLEARGALPLAAFREAQESAERLQVWARETLGDLAPDFSRLRQLLALLPDVVQTTTPEIPPSPAPVPDPAGTVMDNAVPARAEDVPPVNAPPGISLPHNAEPGPIRDRNDALERLRCIRRWFESSEPSSPTIPLLRQAERLVGKRFSEVINEIPVELLEKWDALE
;
A
#
# COMPACT_ATOMS: atom_id res chain seq x y z
N MET A 1 -21.94 3.03 -26.88
CA MET A 1 -21.15 4.24 -27.17
C MET A 1 -20.31 4.55 -25.93
N ASP A 2 -19.07 5.02 -26.06
CA ASP A 2 -18.26 5.40 -24.89
C ASP A 2 -18.88 6.64 -24.23
N PRO A 3 -19.20 6.61 -22.91
CA PRO A 3 -19.87 7.73 -22.24
C PRO A 3 -19.06 9.03 -22.28
N ARG A 4 -17.74 8.97 -22.46
CA ARG A 4 -16.86 10.15 -22.54
C ARG A 4 -17.01 10.94 -23.84
N LEU A 5 -17.58 10.34 -24.90
CA LEU A 5 -17.64 10.97 -26.22
C LEU A 5 -18.43 12.30 -26.21
N LEU A 6 -19.45 12.42 -25.37
CA LEU A 6 -20.27 13.63 -25.27
C LEU A 6 -19.46 14.84 -24.76
N GLU A 7 -18.57 14.62 -23.80
CA GLU A 7 -17.72 15.66 -23.24
C GLU A 7 -16.73 16.18 -24.28
N TYR A 8 -16.06 15.27 -24.99
CA TYR A 8 -15.16 15.61 -26.09
C TYR A 8 -15.91 16.33 -27.21
N TYR A 9 -17.12 15.87 -27.56
CA TYR A 9 -17.96 16.53 -28.54
C TYR A 9 -18.28 17.97 -28.15
N ASN A 10 -18.72 18.19 -26.91
CA ASN A 10 -19.05 19.53 -26.42
C ASN A 10 -17.81 20.43 -26.37
N ARG A 11 -16.65 19.91 -25.96
CA ARG A 11 -15.38 20.65 -25.94
C ARG A 11 -14.96 21.08 -27.36
N GLU A 12 -14.96 20.15 -28.31
CA GLU A 12 -14.61 20.44 -29.71
C GLU A 12 -15.62 21.41 -30.35
N LEU A 13 -16.91 21.26 -30.05
CA LEU A 13 -17.96 22.14 -30.54
C LEU A 13 -17.78 23.58 -30.03
N SER A 14 -17.48 23.75 -28.74
CA SER A 14 -17.17 25.07 -28.17
C SER A 14 -15.91 25.66 -28.79
N TYR A 15 -14.84 24.88 -28.90
CA TYR A 15 -13.58 25.31 -29.51
C TYR A 15 -13.75 25.76 -30.97
N LEU A 16 -14.51 25.01 -31.77
CA LEU A 16 -14.78 25.36 -33.17
C LEU A 16 -15.67 26.60 -33.30
N ARG A 17 -16.60 26.83 -32.37
CA ARG A 17 -17.41 28.06 -32.32
C ARG A 17 -16.57 29.28 -31.95
N GLU A 18 -15.68 29.15 -30.96
CA GLU A 18 -14.74 30.22 -30.58
C GLU A 18 -13.78 30.56 -31.71
N THR A 19 -13.16 29.55 -32.32
CA THR A 19 -12.27 29.73 -33.49
C THR A 19 -13.03 30.30 -34.68
N GLY A 20 -14.29 29.91 -34.87
CA GLY A 20 -15.19 30.47 -35.87
C GLY A 20 -15.46 31.97 -35.66
N ALA A 21 -15.60 32.41 -34.40
CA ALA A 21 -15.78 33.81 -34.05
C ALA A 21 -14.52 34.64 -34.33
N GLU A 22 -13.34 34.10 -34.04
CA GLU A 22 -12.06 34.71 -34.41
C GLU A 22 -11.92 34.86 -35.93
N PHE A 23 -12.22 33.79 -36.68
CA PHE A 23 -12.25 33.81 -38.14
C PHE A 23 -13.21 34.88 -38.67
N ALA A 24 -14.39 35.01 -38.07
CA ALA A 24 -15.37 36.03 -38.46
C ALA A 24 -14.87 37.46 -38.24
N THR A 25 -14.10 37.68 -37.17
CA THR A 25 -13.48 38.96 -36.87
C THR A 25 -12.38 39.30 -37.87
N LEU A 26 -11.55 38.33 -38.25
CA LEU A 26 -10.45 38.49 -39.19
C LEU A 26 -10.92 38.60 -40.65
N HIS A 27 -12.01 37.93 -41.01
CA HIS A 27 -12.53 37.83 -42.38
C HIS A 27 -14.03 38.16 -42.50
N PRO A 28 -14.44 39.40 -42.18
CA PRO A 28 -15.85 39.76 -42.06
C PRO A 28 -16.65 39.60 -43.37
N LYS A 29 -16.03 39.83 -44.54
CA LYS A 29 -16.68 39.63 -45.84
C LYS A 29 -17.01 38.16 -46.14
N ILE A 30 -16.18 37.24 -45.67
CA ILE A 30 -16.36 35.79 -45.89
C ILE A 30 -17.34 35.26 -44.86
N ALA A 31 -17.18 35.63 -43.59
CA ALA A 31 -18.09 35.25 -42.51
C ALA A 31 -19.53 35.70 -42.75
N ALA A 32 -19.74 36.91 -43.29
CA ALA A 32 -21.07 37.39 -43.69
C ALA A 32 -21.73 36.50 -44.75
N ARG A 33 -20.96 35.87 -45.66
CA ARG A 33 -21.49 34.92 -46.66
C ARG A 33 -21.82 33.56 -46.07
N LEU A 34 -21.16 33.19 -44.98
CA LEU A 34 -21.36 31.94 -44.25
C LEU A 34 -22.38 32.08 -43.10
N GLY A 35 -22.98 33.26 -42.93
CA GLY A 35 -23.94 33.53 -41.87
C GLY A 35 -23.35 33.54 -40.45
N MET A 36 -22.03 33.73 -40.30
CA MET A 36 -21.36 33.73 -39.00
C MET A 36 -21.38 35.14 -38.37
N GLN A 37 -21.89 35.27 -37.14
CA GLN A 37 -21.90 36.49 -36.34
C GLN A 37 -21.43 36.20 -34.92
N GLY A 38 -20.18 36.54 -34.61
CA GLY A 38 -19.58 36.13 -33.33
C GLY A 38 -19.56 34.61 -33.23
N THR A 39 -20.09 34.06 -32.12
CA THR A 39 -20.21 32.60 -31.90
C THR A 39 -21.44 31.98 -32.56
N ASP A 40 -22.39 32.79 -33.02
CA ASP A 40 -23.64 32.32 -33.59
C ASP A 40 -23.53 32.15 -35.12
N ILE A 41 -24.10 31.06 -35.63
CA ILE A 41 -24.07 30.71 -37.05
C ILE A 41 -25.50 30.59 -37.53
N ALA A 42 -25.93 31.54 -38.35
CA ALA A 42 -27.30 31.61 -38.84
C ALA A 42 -27.60 30.62 -39.98
N ASP A 43 -26.56 30.10 -40.66
CA ASP A 43 -26.72 29.10 -41.71
C ASP A 43 -26.74 27.67 -41.12
N PRO A 44 -27.88 26.94 -41.21
CA PRO A 44 -28.02 25.60 -40.65
C PRO A 44 -27.08 24.55 -41.26
N TYR A 45 -26.64 24.73 -42.51
CA TYR A 45 -25.72 23.79 -43.15
C TYR A 45 -24.30 23.95 -42.62
N VAL A 46 -23.88 25.20 -42.38
CA VAL A 46 -22.58 25.50 -41.77
C VAL A 46 -22.55 25.03 -40.32
N GLU A 47 -23.63 25.27 -39.56
CA GLU A 47 -23.75 24.79 -38.19
C GLU A 47 -23.66 23.25 -38.12
N ARG A 48 -24.45 22.53 -38.94
CA ARG A 48 -24.39 21.07 -39.00
C ARG A 48 -23.04 20.53 -39.46
N MET A 49 -22.33 21.25 -40.31
CA MET A 49 -20.98 20.87 -40.73
C MET A 49 -20.00 21.00 -39.56
N ILE A 50 -20.11 22.05 -38.75
CA ILE A 50 -19.30 22.20 -37.53
C ILE A 50 -19.66 21.12 -36.51
N GLU A 51 -20.94 20.81 -36.30
CA GLU A 51 -21.35 19.70 -35.43
C GLU A 51 -20.78 18.36 -35.91
N ALA A 52 -20.92 18.04 -37.20
CA ALA A 52 -20.39 16.80 -37.77
C ALA A 52 -18.86 16.72 -37.65
N PHE A 53 -18.15 17.84 -37.88
CA PHE A 53 -16.70 17.91 -37.73
C PHE A 53 -16.28 17.81 -36.26
N SER A 54 -16.99 18.47 -35.33
CA SER A 54 -16.78 18.35 -33.88
C SER A 54 -16.92 16.91 -33.42
N PHE A 55 -17.91 16.18 -33.95
CA PHE A 55 -18.12 14.77 -33.65
C PHE A 55 -16.97 13.89 -34.16
N LEU A 56 -16.47 14.12 -35.38
CA LEU A 56 -15.32 13.40 -35.92
C LEU A 56 -14.03 13.72 -35.16
N SER A 57 -13.80 14.99 -34.84
CA SER A 57 -12.66 15.47 -34.06
C SER A 57 -12.67 14.85 -32.66
N ALA A 58 -13.82 14.91 -31.98
CA ALA A 58 -14.01 14.34 -30.64
C ALA A 58 -13.72 12.83 -30.60
N ARG A 59 -14.15 12.08 -31.61
CA ARG A 59 -13.83 10.64 -31.71
C ARG A 59 -12.34 10.40 -31.91
N THR A 60 -11.66 11.28 -32.65
CA THR A 60 -10.22 11.19 -32.90
C THR A 60 -9.44 11.53 -31.65
N GLN A 61 -9.77 12.62 -30.97
CA GLN A 61 -9.17 13.01 -29.69
C GLN A 61 -9.37 11.94 -28.63
N LEU A 62 -10.59 11.43 -28.46
CA LEU A 62 -10.87 10.34 -27.53
C LEU A 62 -10.01 9.10 -27.80
N LYS A 63 -9.70 8.82 -29.07
CA LYS A 63 -8.81 7.71 -29.44
C LYS A 63 -7.34 8.02 -29.13
N ILE A 64 -6.86 9.21 -29.46
CA ILE A 64 -5.48 9.66 -29.18
C ILE A 64 -5.22 9.60 -27.67
N ASP A 65 -6.12 10.19 -26.87
CA ASP A 65 -6.00 10.20 -25.42
C ASP A 65 -6.09 8.80 -24.80
N ALA A 66 -6.77 7.86 -25.47
CA ALA A 66 -6.82 6.46 -25.05
C ALA A 66 -5.52 5.67 -25.35
N GLU A 67 -4.64 6.15 -26.23
CA GLU A 67 -3.36 5.49 -26.52
C GLU A 67 -2.29 5.80 -25.47
N PHE A 68 -2.30 6.98 -24.86
CA PHE A 68 -1.26 7.37 -23.89
C PHE A 68 -1.20 6.43 -22.66
N PRO A 69 -2.32 6.07 -22.00
CA PRO A 69 -2.30 5.08 -20.92
C PRO A 69 -1.77 3.71 -21.36
N ARG A 70 -2.04 3.30 -22.60
CA ARG A 70 -1.56 2.02 -23.14
C ARG A 70 -0.05 2.01 -23.31
N PHE A 71 0.51 3.12 -23.79
CA PHE A 71 1.96 3.29 -23.90
C PHE A 71 2.63 3.20 -22.52
N THR A 72 2.14 3.95 -21.53
CA THR A 72 2.69 3.93 -20.17
C THR A 72 2.56 2.57 -19.51
N GLN A 73 1.42 1.88 -19.70
CA GLN A 73 1.20 0.53 -19.20
C GLN A 73 2.19 -0.47 -19.81
N ARG A 74 2.45 -0.40 -21.11
CA ARG A 74 3.47 -1.24 -21.77
C ARG A 74 4.86 -0.97 -21.23
N LEU A 75 5.22 0.29 -20.96
CA LEU A 75 6.51 0.62 -20.34
C LEU A 75 6.61 0.01 -18.93
N LEU A 76 5.54 0.10 -18.14
CA LEU A 76 5.47 -0.50 -16.81
C LEU A 76 5.53 -2.03 -16.85
N GLU A 77 4.96 -2.69 -17.87
CA GLU A 77 5.10 -4.13 -18.09
C GLU A 77 6.56 -4.57 -18.24
N VAL A 78 7.42 -3.71 -18.81
CA VAL A 78 8.86 -3.98 -18.96
C VAL A 78 9.62 -3.73 -17.66
N VAL A 79 9.33 -2.61 -17.00
CA VAL A 79 10.11 -2.13 -15.86
C VAL A 79 9.68 -2.82 -14.56
N SER A 80 8.37 -2.95 -14.33
CA SER A 80 7.77 -3.46 -13.10
C SER A 80 6.50 -4.27 -13.41
N PRO A 81 6.61 -5.49 -13.97
CA PRO A 81 5.46 -6.27 -14.44
C PRO A 81 4.43 -6.53 -13.32
N ASN A 82 4.87 -6.71 -12.07
CA ASN A 82 3.98 -7.00 -10.95
C ASN A 82 3.00 -5.84 -10.63
N TYR A 83 3.25 -4.60 -11.11
CA TYR A 83 2.40 -3.43 -10.85
C TYR A 83 1.20 -3.32 -11.79
N VAL A 84 1.23 -3.99 -12.94
CA VAL A 84 0.14 -3.99 -13.92
C VAL A 84 -0.62 -5.32 -13.96
N THR A 85 -0.20 -6.28 -13.14
CA THR A 85 -0.83 -7.59 -12.99
C THR A 85 -1.66 -7.66 -11.72
N PRO A 86 -2.73 -8.48 -11.69
CA PRO A 86 -3.48 -8.70 -10.46
C PRO A 86 -2.58 -9.31 -9.37
N THR A 87 -2.69 -8.81 -8.14
CA THR A 87 -2.05 -9.45 -6.96
C THR A 87 -2.74 -10.79 -6.70
N PRO A 88 -2.05 -11.93 -6.83
CA PRO A 88 -2.65 -13.24 -6.60
C PRO A 88 -3.03 -13.43 -5.13
N SER A 89 -3.97 -14.34 -4.87
CA SER A 89 -4.29 -14.75 -3.49
C SER A 89 -3.09 -15.45 -2.85
N MET A 90 -2.81 -15.13 -1.59
CA MET A 90 -1.70 -15.67 -0.81
C MET A 90 -2.23 -16.21 0.52
N ALA A 91 -1.60 -17.25 1.05
CA ALA A 91 -1.94 -17.86 2.33
C ALA A 91 -0.70 -18.48 2.99
N VAL A 92 -0.89 -19.07 4.18
CA VAL A 92 0.10 -19.94 4.82
C VAL A 92 -0.55 -21.29 5.08
N VAL A 93 0.12 -22.36 4.70
CA VAL A 93 -0.34 -23.74 4.93
C VAL A 93 0.52 -24.43 5.95
N LYS A 94 -0.07 -25.38 6.66
CA LYS A 94 0.60 -26.34 7.53
C LYS A 94 0.55 -27.73 6.89
N LEU A 95 1.70 -28.38 6.85
CA LEU A 95 1.84 -29.77 6.44
C LEU A 95 1.76 -30.65 7.70
N TYR A 96 0.89 -31.64 7.70
CA TYR A 96 0.81 -32.62 8.77
C TYR A 96 1.58 -33.88 8.34
N PRO A 97 2.80 -34.14 8.87
CA PRO A 97 3.57 -35.30 8.45
C PRO A 97 2.81 -36.60 8.72
N ASP A 98 2.85 -37.53 7.77
CA ASP A 98 2.36 -38.89 8.03
C ASP A 98 3.44 -39.69 8.76
N THR A 99 3.10 -40.26 9.91
CA THR A 99 4.04 -41.05 10.71
C THR A 99 4.21 -42.49 10.20
N GLN A 100 3.36 -42.93 9.27
CA GLN A 100 3.42 -44.27 8.67
C GLN A 100 4.17 -44.28 7.33
N GLU A 101 4.32 -43.12 6.68
CA GLU A 101 4.94 -42.99 5.36
C GLU A 101 6.20 -42.12 5.40
N GLY A 102 7.24 -42.53 4.67
CA GLY A 102 8.51 -41.81 4.57
C GLY A 102 9.48 -42.03 5.74
N ASP A 103 10.78 -41.80 5.50
CA ASP A 103 11.83 -41.89 6.51
C ASP A 103 12.01 -40.53 7.22
N LEU A 104 11.00 -40.13 8.00
CA LEU A 104 10.99 -38.84 8.70
C LEU A 104 12.18 -38.68 9.65
N ALA A 105 12.75 -39.76 10.17
CA ALA A 105 13.90 -39.72 11.08
C ALA A 105 15.15 -39.09 10.44
N LYS A 106 15.28 -39.17 9.11
CA LYS A 106 16.33 -38.50 8.33
C LYS A 106 15.97 -37.09 7.88
N GLY A 107 14.72 -36.68 8.07
CA GLY A 107 14.16 -35.45 7.52
C GLY A 107 13.75 -35.63 6.05
N VAL A 108 12.49 -35.37 5.73
CA VAL A 108 11.99 -35.43 4.34
C VAL A 108 11.69 -34.02 3.85
N THR A 109 12.38 -33.58 2.81
CA THR A 109 12.19 -32.24 2.24
C THR A 109 11.06 -32.22 1.22
N VAL A 110 10.05 -31.40 1.49
CA VAL A 110 9.05 -30.96 0.52
C VAL A 110 9.64 -29.76 -0.22
N PRO A 111 9.86 -29.85 -1.54
CA PRO A 111 10.51 -28.78 -2.29
C PRO A 111 9.62 -27.54 -2.41
N ARG A 112 10.22 -26.37 -2.59
CA ARG A 112 9.56 -25.16 -3.07
C ARG A 112 8.85 -25.44 -4.39
N ASP A 113 7.86 -24.60 -4.71
CA ASP A 113 7.01 -24.75 -5.90
C ASP A 113 6.17 -26.04 -5.92
N THR A 114 6.01 -26.69 -4.76
CA THR A 114 5.10 -27.84 -4.61
C THR A 114 3.66 -27.39 -4.85
N ALA A 115 2.92 -28.16 -5.66
CA ALA A 115 1.52 -27.90 -5.96
C ALA A 115 0.59 -28.38 -4.85
N PHE A 116 -0.29 -27.49 -4.39
CA PHE A 116 -1.41 -27.83 -3.52
C PHE A 116 -2.73 -27.57 -4.23
N VAL A 117 -3.70 -28.46 -4.09
CA VAL A 117 -4.99 -28.39 -4.79
C VAL A 117 -6.13 -28.43 -3.78
N SER A 118 -7.04 -27.45 -3.85
CA SER A 118 -8.22 -27.42 -2.98
C SER A 118 -9.30 -28.41 -3.44
N PRO A 119 -10.22 -28.82 -2.57
CA PRO A 119 -11.50 -29.35 -3.03
C PRO A 119 -12.22 -28.28 -3.87
N ILE A 120 -13.16 -28.72 -4.70
CA ILE A 120 -13.99 -27.81 -5.49
C ILE A 120 -14.96 -27.11 -4.52
N PRO A 121 -14.99 -25.76 -4.47
CA PRO A 121 -15.93 -25.04 -3.61
C PRO A 121 -17.39 -25.37 -3.92
N GLU A 122 -18.29 -25.19 -2.95
CA GLU A 122 -19.71 -25.47 -3.12
C GLU A 122 -20.32 -24.58 -4.22
N GLY A 123 -21.10 -25.19 -5.13
CA GLY A 123 -21.72 -24.50 -6.27
C GLY A 123 -20.79 -24.27 -7.46
N GLU A 124 -19.55 -24.76 -7.40
CA GLU A 124 -18.48 -24.42 -8.34
C GLU A 124 -17.92 -25.65 -9.03
N ASN A 125 -17.11 -25.44 -10.08
CA ASN A 125 -16.61 -26.52 -10.93
C ASN A 125 -15.09 -26.63 -10.98
N THR A 126 -14.37 -25.70 -10.34
CA THR A 126 -12.91 -25.59 -10.42
C THR A 126 -12.27 -25.62 -9.05
N ALA A 127 -11.30 -26.51 -8.90
CA ALA A 127 -10.39 -26.53 -7.77
C ALA A 127 -9.35 -25.41 -7.89
N CYS A 128 -8.97 -24.83 -6.75
CA CYS A 128 -7.90 -23.86 -6.68
C CYS A 128 -6.55 -24.56 -6.61
N GLN A 129 -5.52 -23.96 -7.22
CA GLN A 129 -4.15 -24.45 -7.14
C GLN A 129 -3.23 -23.40 -6.50
N PHE A 130 -2.41 -23.85 -5.56
CA PHE A 130 -1.39 -23.04 -4.90
C PHE A 130 0.00 -23.62 -5.08
N ARG A 131 1.04 -22.79 -4.93
CA ARG A 131 2.45 -23.17 -4.97
C ARG A 131 3.19 -22.67 -3.73
N SER A 132 4.03 -23.51 -3.11
CA SER A 132 4.87 -23.10 -1.97
C SER A 132 6.02 -22.18 -2.39
N SER A 133 6.37 -21.20 -1.55
CA SER A 133 7.53 -20.34 -1.81
C SER A 133 8.87 -20.92 -1.39
N GLN A 134 8.88 -21.89 -0.46
CA GLN A 134 10.11 -22.37 0.18
C GLN A 134 10.08 -23.87 0.46
N ASP A 135 11.28 -24.44 0.62
CA ASP A 135 11.46 -25.83 1.02
C ASP A 135 11.03 -26.02 2.48
N VAL A 136 10.38 -27.14 2.78
CA VAL A 136 9.99 -27.52 4.15
C VAL A 136 10.55 -28.90 4.45
N THR A 137 11.36 -29.03 5.51
CA THR A 137 11.84 -30.34 5.96
C THR A 137 10.92 -30.87 7.05
N LEU A 138 10.25 -31.97 6.76
CA LEU A 138 9.36 -32.68 7.68
C LEU A 138 10.17 -33.55 8.62
N TRP A 139 9.85 -33.47 9.90
CA TRP A 139 10.45 -34.25 10.98
C TRP A 139 9.33 -34.91 11.79
N PRO A 140 9.60 -36.02 12.50
CA PRO A 140 8.60 -36.69 13.32
C PRO A 140 8.47 -35.98 14.67
N LEU A 141 8.18 -34.68 14.65
CA LEU A 141 8.19 -33.79 15.81
C LEU A 141 6.83 -33.11 16.00
N SER A 142 6.43 -32.95 17.26
CA SER A 142 5.30 -32.13 17.69
C SER A 142 5.70 -31.18 18.80
N ILE A 143 5.05 -30.01 18.88
CA ILE A 143 5.21 -29.09 20.00
C ILE A 143 4.36 -29.58 21.16
N GLU A 144 4.96 -29.84 22.30
CA GLU A 144 4.27 -30.23 23.53
C GLU A 144 3.95 -29.02 24.39
N GLU A 145 4.90 -28.10 24.52
CA GLU A 145 4.74 -26.91 25.35
C GLU A 145 5.60 -25.75 24.86
N VAL A 146 5.11 -24.53 25.03
CA VAL A 146 5.90 -23.31 24.83
C VAL A 146 5.70 -22.39 26.03
N ARG A 147 6.80 -21.85 26.57
CA ARG A 147 6.78 -20.89 27.67
C ARG A 147 7.71 -19.72 27.39
N LEU A 148 7.22 -18.52 27.61
CA LEU A 148 8.04 -17.32 27.66
C LEU A 148 8.32 -16.99 29.13
N THR A 149 9.59 -16.89 29.52
CA THR A 149 9.99 -16.74 30.92
C THR A 149 10.98 -15.60 31.11
N ALA A 150 11.17 -15.19 32.37
CA ALA A 150 12.35 -14.44 32.79
C ALA A 150 13.63 -15.27 32.62
N ALA A 151 14.78 -14.70 32.99
CA ALA A 151 16.07 -15.36 32.92
C ALA A 151 16.03 -16.76 33.58
N PRO A 152 16.47 -17.83 32.87
CA PRO A 152 16.32 -19.20 33.33
C PRO A 152 17.19 -19.51 34.58
N PRO A 153 16.60 -19.88 35.73
CA PRO A 153 17.35 -20.15 36.96
C PRO A 153 18.06 -21.50 36.96
N ASP A 154 17.63 -22.43 36.11
CA ASP A 154 18.18 -23.78 35.91
C ASP A 154 19.49 -23.81 35.10
N MET A 155 20.00 -22.64 34.71
CA MET A 155 21.24 -22.50 33.94
C MET A 155 22.30 -21.65 34.68
N PRO A 156 22.79 -22.07 35.87
CA PRO A 156 23.65 -21.24 36.72
C PRO A 156 25.03 -20.92 36.09
N ALA A 157 25.47 -21.71 35.11
CA ALA A 157 26.77 -21.59 34.45
C ALA A 157 26.74 -20.80 33.12
N LEU A 158 25.65 -20.10 32.78
CA LEU A 158 25.51 -19.34 31.51
C LEU A 158 26.66 -18.36 31.25
N HIS A 159 27.18 -17.72 32.29
CA HIS A 159 28.30 -16.80 32.23
C HIS A 159 29.60 -17.41 31.66
N ARG A 160 29.72 -18.74 31.58
CA ARG A 160 30.86 -19.43 30.96
C ARG A 160 30.75 -19.53 29.44
N TYR A 161 29.53 -19.51 28.92
CA TYR A 161 29.23 -19.67 27.50
C TYR A 161 28.89 -18.36 26.80
N LEU A 162 28.45 -17.36 27.57
CA LEU A 162 28.09 -16.03 27.06
C LEU A 162 29.24 -15.03 27.25
N PRO A 163 29.52 -14.18 26.26
CA PRO A 163 30.38 -13.01 26.42
C PRO A 163 29.93 -12.12 27.60
N PRO A 164 30.86 -11.49 28.34
CA PRO A 164 30.55 -10.74 29.56
C PRO A 164 29.67 -9.50 29.35
N ASN A 165 29.54 -9.01 28.11
CA ASN A 165 28.67 -7.89 27.73
C ASN A 165 27.23 -8.32 27.38
N ILE A 166 26.95 -9.62 27.31
CA ILE A 166 25.61 -10.12 27.02
C ILE A 166 24.88 -10.38 28.34
N HIS A 167 23.82 -9.61 28.57
CA HIS A 167 22.90 -9.81 29.68
C HIS A 167 21.68 -10.63 29.22
N VAL A 168 21.32 -11.67 29.96
CA VAL A 168 20.11 -12.46 29.73
C VAL A 168 19.02 -11.99 30.69
N ALA A 169 17.90 -11.53 30.13
CA ALA A 169 16.75 -11.04 30.90
C ALA A 169 15.52 -11.96 30.74
N GLY A 170 15.43 -12.73 29.67
CA GLY A 170 14.31 -13.64 29.40
C GLY A 170 14.72 -14.86 28.58
N ALA A 171 13.77 -15.76 28.37
CA ALA A 171 13.95 -16.90 27.48
C ALA A 171 12.61 -17.35 26.86
N LEU A 172 12.63 -17.77 25.60
CA LEU A 172 11.57 -18.58 25.01
C LEU A 172 11.99 -20.05 25.08
N ARG A 173 11.17 -20.88 25.71
CA ARG A 173 11.39 -22.31 25.90
C ARG A 173 10.34 -23.09 25.13
N ILE A 174 10.78 -24.01 24.27
CA ILE A 174 9.92 -24.81 23.40
C ILE A 174 10.24 -26.29 23.65
N THR A 175 9.28 -27.01 24.22
CA THR A 175 9.37 -28.45 24.45
C THR A 175 8.81 -29.18 23.23
N LEU A 176 9.64 -30.03 22.64
CA LEU A 176 9.34 -30.86 21.49
C LEU A 176 9.28 -32.32 21.89
N ARG A 177 8.37 -33.06 21.25
CA ARG A 177 8.20 -34.50 21.41
C ARG A 177 8.30 -35.21 20.06
N THR A 178 8.99 -36.34 20.03
CA THR A 178 9.04 -37.26 18.89
C THR A 178 7.83 -38.20 18.86
N PHE A 179 7.46 -38.69 17.67
CA PHE A 179 6.40 -39.70 17.55
C PHE A 179 6.91 -41.12 17.84
N GLY A 180 6.08 -41.93 18.50
CA GLY A 180 6.40 -43.33 18.83
C GLY A 180 7.53 -43.46 19.85
N GLU A 181 8.37 -44.48 19.66
CA GLU A 181 9.53 -44.80 20.51
C GLU A 181 10.84 -44.15 20.02
N LEU A 182 10.77 -43.29 18.99
CA LEU A 182 11.96 -42.62 18.44
C LEU A 182 12.54 -41.65 19.47
N THR A 183 13.86 -41.68 19.62
CA THR A 183 14.59 -40.75 20.47
C THR A 183 15.22 -39.63 19.64
N PHE A 184 15.53 -38.49 20.26
CA PHE A 184 16.17 -37.37 19.56
C PHE A 184 17.61 -37.69 19.09
N SER A 185 18.30 -38.62 19.76
CA SER A 185 19.63 -39.10 19.38
C SER A 185 19.64 -39.97 18.12
N GLU A 186 18.50 -40.59 17.78
CA GLU A 186 18.31 -41.38 16.55
C GLU A 186 17.97 -40.52 15.33
N LEU A 187 17.55 -39.27 15.54
CA LEU A 187 17.29 -38.35 14.44
C LEU A 187 18.61 -37.86 13.84
N ALA A 188 18.61 -37.62 12.53
CA ALA A 188 19.72 -36.88 11.90
C ALA A 188 19.94 -35.49 12.56
N GLY A 189 18.92 -34.98 13.27
CA GLY A 189 19.00 -33.81 14.14
C GLY A 189 18.94 -32.51 13.33
N PRO A 190 17.81 -31.77 13.34
CA PRO A 190 17.71 -30.54 12.56
C PRO A 190 18.72 -29.52 13.07
N ALA A 191 19.60 -29.01 12.19
CA ALA A 191 20.47 -27.88 12.53
C ALA A 191 19.71 -26.55 12.60
N ARG A 192 18.61 -26.47 11.84
CA ARG A 192 17.68 -25.34 11.73
C ARG A 192 16.26 -25.90 11.78
N LEU A 193 15.38 -25.30 12.58
CA LEU A 193 13.98 -25.72 12.67
C LEU A 193 13.08 -24.49 12.57
N PRO A 194 12.46 -24.22 11.41
CA PRO A 194 11.55 -23.09 11.26
C PRO A 194 10.26 -23.27 12.05
N PHE A 195 9.87 -22.23 12.78
CA PHE A 195 8.59 -22.10 13.48
C PHE A 195 7.78 -20.97 12.85
N TYR A 196 6.48 -21.20 12.72
CA TYR A 196 5.51 -20.18 12.32
C TYR A 196 4.69 -19.72 13.53
N LEU A 197 4.51 -18.41 13.67
CA LEU A 197 3.66 -17.82 14.70
C LEU A 197 2.22 -17.75 14.17
N CYS A 198 1.44 -18.80 14.44
CA CYS A 198 0.04 -18.94 13.98
C CYS A 198 -1.00 -18.26 14.88
N GLY A 199 -0.55 -17.63 15.97
CA GLY A 199 -1.38 -16.94 16.94
C GLY A 199 -2.18 -15.74 16.44
N GLU A 200 -2.88 -15.06 17.34
CA GLU A 200 -3.46 -13.74 17.05
C GLU A 200 -2.38 -12.78 16.53
N GLU A 201 -2.71 -11.92 15.55
CA GLU A 201 -1.74 -11.05 14.85
C GLU A 201 -0.95 -10.17 15.83
N ARG A 202 -1.62 -9.61 16.84
CA ARG A 202 -0.97 -8.81 17.89
C ARG A 202 0.13 -9.60 18.61
N ILE A 203 -0.18 -10.82 19.04
CA ILE A 203 0.76 -11.69 19.77
C ILE A 203 1.90 -12.12 18.84
N ALA A 204 1.56 -12.59 17.64
CA ALA A 204 2.54 -13.03 16.64
C ALA A 204 3.52 -11.90 16.27
N SER A 205 3.02 -10.68 16.08
CA SER A 205 3.86 -9.51 15.77
C SER A 205 4.83 -9.17 16.90
N HIS A 206 4.37 -9.16 18.15
CA HIS A 206 5.23 -8.86 19.30
C HIS A 206 6.25 -9.98 19.58
N LEU A 207 5.87 -11.26 19.42
CA LEU A 207 6.80 -12.38 19.49
C LEU A 207 7.87 -12.29 18.38
N PHE A 208 7.45 -11.98 17.15
CA PHE A 208 8.34 -11.82 16.02
C PHE A 208 9.37 -10.71 16.27
N GLU A 209 8.94 -9.54 16.76
CA GLU A 209 9.82 -8.43 17.14
C GLU A 209 10.78 -8.86 18.26
N LEU A 210 10.26 -9.41 19.35
CA LEU A 210 11.05 -9.81 20.51
C LEU A 210 12.16 -10.81 20.13
N LEU A 211 11.81 -11.83 19.34
CA LEU A 211 12.75 -12.88 18.96
C LEU A 211 13.87 -12.35 18.06
N HIS A 212 13.54 -11.54 17.04
CA HIS A 212 14.55 -11.05 16.11
C HIS A 212 15.39 -9.88 16.66
N THR A 213 14.86 -9.11 17.60
CA THR A 213 15.59 -7.98 18.20
C THR A 213 16.38 -8.34 19.46
N SER A 214 15.95 -9.37 20.20
CA SER A 214 16.44 -9.65 21.55
C SER A 214 17.10 -11.01 21.72
N ALA A 215 17.01 -11.92 20.74
CA ALA A 215 17.68 -13.22 20.83
C ALA A 215 19.21 -13.07 20.82
N VAL A 216 19.85 -13.63 21.83
CA VAL A 216 21.32 -13.59 22.01
C VAL A 216 21.98 -14.95 21.86
N ALA A 217 21.24 -16.02 22.16
CA ALA A 217 21.75 -17.37 22.04
C ALA A 217 20.62 -18.38 21.85
N THR A 218 20.94 -19.50 21.22
CA THR A 218 20.04 -20.64 21.10
C THR A 218 20.75 -21.91 21.54
N LEU A 219 20.04 -22.78 22.25
CA LEU A 219 20.55 -24.06 22.70
C LEU A 219 19.43 -25.09 22.74
N ALA A 220 19.79 -26.36 22.75
CA ALA A 220 18.85 -27.48 22.86
C ALA A 220 19.39 -28.55 23.81
N GLY A 221 18.51 -29.23 24.52
CA GLY A 221 18.87 -30.26 25.49
C GLY A 221 17.67 -30.98 26.07
N GLU A 222 17.90 -31.77 27.11
CA GLU A 222 16.83 -32.45 27.84
C GLU A 222 16.11 -31.45 28.75
N PRO A 223 14.75 -31.44 28.78
CA PRO A 223 14.00 -30.48 29.60
C PRO A 223 14.45 -30.50 31.07
N GLY A 224 14.73 -29.32 31.62
CA GLY A 224 15.15 -29.15 33.01
C GLY A 224 16.58 -29.61 33.36
N HIS A 225 17.36 -30.12 32.39
CA HIS A 225 18.73 -30.62 32.62
C HIS A 225 19.78 -29.75 31.91
N PHE A 226 19.84 -28.47 32.29
CA PHE A 226 20.77 -27.47 31.73
C PHE A 226 21.90 -27.06 32.70
N ASP A 227 22.21 -27.92 33.66
CA ASP A 227 23.27 -27.75 34.66
C ASP A 227 24.65 -28.27 34.19
N GLY A 228 24.68 -29.05 33.10
CA GLY A 228 25.87 -29.67 32.51
C GLY A 228 26.59 -28.86 31.41
N GLU A 229 27.24 -29.58 30.50
CA GLU A 229 27.93 -28.99 29.34
C GLU A 229 26.91 -28.57 28.26
N LEU A 230 26.81 -27.27 27.99
CA LEU A 230 25.82 -26.70 27.08
C LEU A 230 26.39 -26.48 25.68
N ASN A 231 25.64 -26.89 24.66
CA ASN A 231 25.92 -26.49 23.28
C ASN A 231 25.17 -25.19 22.99
N VAL A 232 25.85 -24.05 23.18
CA VAL A 232 25.26 -22.73 22.97
C VAL A 232 25.67 -22.18 21.61
N ASN A 233 24.69 -21.85 20.77
CA ASN A 233 24.89 -21.14 19.53
C ASN A 233 24.73 -19.63 19.73
N LEU A 234 25.79 -18.88 19.45
CA LEU A 234 25.81 -17.41 19.47
C LEU A 234 25.78 -16.79 18.07
N GLN A 235 26.02 -17.58 17.02
CA GLN A 235 26.11 -17.09 15.66
C GLN A 235 24.73 -17.21 15.00
N HIS A 236 24.08 -16.07 14.78
CA HIS A 236 22.72 -15.99 14.22
C HIS A 236 21.74 -16.93 14.96
N PRO A 237 21.58 -16.77 16.29
CA PRO A 237 20.80 -17.70 17.11
C PRO A 237 19.38 -17.90 16.56
N VAL A 238 18.77 -16.81 16.09
CA VAL A 238 17.51 -16.81 15.34
C VAL A 238 17.77 -16.20 13.97
N ALA A 239 17.33 -16.89 12.92
CA ALA A 239 17.36 -16.41 11.55
C ALA A 239 15.95 -16.02 11.06
N HIS A 240 15.90 -15.00 10.19
CA HIS A 240 14.70 -14.66 9.44
C HIS A 240 14.43 -15.73 8.36
N GLU A 241 13.15 -15.98 8.08
CA GLU A 241 12.70 -16.74 6.92
C GLU A 241 11.81 -15.86 6.04
N GLY A 242 11.77 -16.14 4.73
CA GLY A 242 10.88 -15.43 3.80
C GLY A 242 11.39 -14.07 3.33
N LEU A 243 12.67 -13.74 3.61
CA LEU A 243 13.29 -12.46 3.20
C LEU A 243 14.26 -12.61 2.02
N GLU A 244 14.75 -13.82 1.74
CA GLU A 244 15.70 -14.05 0.65
C GLU A 244 15.01 -14.12 -0.73
N PRO A 245 15.71 -13.82 -1.85
CA PRO A 245 15.15 -13.90 -3.21
C PRO A 245 14.55 -15.26 -3.57
N GLY A 246 15.03 -16.34 -2.94
CA GLY A 246 14.52 -17.69 -3.14
C GLY A 246 13.25 -18.04 -2.37
N GLN A 247 12.77 -17.13 -1.51
CA GLN A 247 11.64 -17.37 -0.59
C GLN A 247 10.44 -16.42 -0.80
N GLY A 248 10.50 -15.56 -1.82
CA GLY A 248 9.38 -14.70 -2.23
C GLY A 248 8.24 -15.50 -2.88
N LEU A 249 7.01 -14.98 -2.76
CA LEU A 249 5.83 -15.58 -3.40
C LEU A 249 5.63 -15.07 -4.83
N LEU A 250 5.88 -13.78 -5.05
CA LEU A 250 5.76 -13.15 -6.36
C LEU A 250 7.00 -13.47 -7.21
N PRO A 251 6.82 -13.70 -8.52
CA PRO A 251 7.94 -13.85 -9.43
C PRO A 251 8.87 -12.63 -9.37
N LEU A 252 10.17 -12.88 -9.22
CA LEU A 252 11.19 -11.84 -9.27
C LEU A 252 11.68 -11.69 -10.72
N ALA A 253 11.35 -10.56 -11.34
CA ALA A 253 11.89 -10.22 -12.65
C ALA A 253 13.38 -9.86 -12.53
N TRP A 254 14.18 -10.24 -13.53
CA TRP A 254 15.64 -10.12 -13.50
C TRP A 254 16.14 -8.67 -13.36
N ASN A 255 15.35 -7.70 -13.81
CA ASN A 255 15.64 -6.27 -13.80
C ASN A 255 15.00 -5.52 -12.61
N VAL A 256 14.35 -6.23 -11.68
CA VAL A 256 13.62 -5.63 -10.56
C VAL A 256 14.34 -5.91 -9.24
N PHE A 257 14.41 -4.90 -8.38
CA PHE A 257 14.93 -5.04 -7.03
C PHE A 257 14.01 -5.91 -6.16
N HIS A 258 14.57 -6.94 -5.52
CA HIS A 258 13.85 -7.89 -4.66
C HIS A 258 13.04 -7.21 -3.55
N GLY A 259 13.53 -6.09 -3.00
CA GLY A 259 12.80 -5.32 -1.98
C GLY A 259 11.42 -4.83 -2.42
N HIS A 260 11.17 -4.65 -3.72
CA HIS A 260 9.82 -4.33 -4.21
C HIS A 260 8.85 -5.50 -3.98
N ASN A 261 9.27 -6.73 -4.23
CA ASN A 261 8.44 -7.92 -3.96
C ASN A 261 8.20 -8.07 -2.45
N LEU A 262 9.22 -7.82 -1.61
CA LEU A 262 9.04 -7.85 -0.16
C LEU A 262 8.00 -6.84 0.32
N LEU A 263 8.06 -5.58 -0.15
CA LEU A 263 7.08 -4.56 0.19
C LEU A 263 5.69 -4.92 -0.32
N HIS A 264 5.57 -5.35 -1.58
CA HIS A 264 4.30 -5.76 -2.17
C HIS A 264 3.68 -6.90 -1.38
N GLU A 265 4.45 -7.93 -1.06
CA GLU A 265 3.96 -9.08 -0.30
C GLU A 265 3.64 -8.71 1.16
N PHE A 266 4.37 -7.77 1.78
CA PHE A 266 4.06 -7.28 3.13
C PHE A 266 2.69 -6.59 3.20
N PHE A 267 2.36 -5.76 2.22
CA PHE A 267 1.04 -5.13 2.16
C PHE A 267 -0.07 -6.08 1.62
N ALA A 268 0.30 -7.16 0.93
CA ALA A 268 -0.65 -8.15 0.42
C ALA A 268 -1.04 -9.20 1.47
N CYS A 269 -0.06 -9.77 2.15
CA CYS A 269 -0.17 -10.86 3.12
C CYS A 269 0.95 -10.74 4.16
N PRO A 270 0.83 -9.82 5.15
CA PRO A 270 1.85 -9.65 6.19
C PRO A 270 2.07 -10.94 6.99
N GLU A 271 1.05 -11.80 7.09
CA GLU A 271 1.08 -13.04 7.86
C GLU A 271 2.12 -14.03 7.33
N ARG A 272 2.61 -13.89 6.09
CA ARG A 272 3.67 -14.75 5.56
C ARG A 272 5.03 -14.52 6.21
N PHE A 273 5.22 -13.40 6.89
CA PHE A 273 6.53 -13.01 7.44
C PHE A 273 6.74 -13.49 8.88
N TYR A 274 5.72 -14.03 9.54
CA TYR A 274 5.78 -14.44 10.95
C TYR A 274 6.47 -15.80 11.18
N PHE A 275 7.62 -15.98 10.55
CA PHE A 275 8.50 -17.13 10.75
C PHE A 275 9.74 -16.73 11.53
N PHE A 276 10.24 -17.64 12.36
CA PHE A 276 11.57 -17.52 12.96
C PHE A 276 12.23 -18.89 12.98
N THR A 277 13.54 -18.93 12.80
CA THR A 277 14.29 -20.18 12.76
C THR A 277 15.42 -20.18 13.78
N PRO A 278 15.27 -20.88 14.92
CA PRO A 278 16.40 -21.22 15.78
C PRO A 278 17.44 -22.04 15.01
N THR A 279 18.71 -21.70 15.18
CA THR A 279 19.84 -22.34 14.48
C THR A 279 20.85 -22.96 15.45
N GLY A 280 21.66 -23.89 14.96
CA GLY A 280 22.71 -24.56 15.75
C GLY A 280 22.17 -25.64 16.70
N LEU A 281 21.02 -26.23 16.40
CA LEU A 281 20.29 -27.12 17.31
C LEU A 281 20.83 -28.57 17.35
N SER A 282 21.45 -29.04 16.27
CA SER A 282 21.79 -30.46 16.06
C SER A 282 22.64 -31.05 17.19
N ALA A 283 23.70 -30.35 17.59
CA ALA A 283 24.63 -30.83 18.64
C ALA A 283 23.97 -30.95 20.02
N GLY A 284 22.93 -30.17 20.29
CA GLY A 284 22.14 -30.25 21.52
C GLY A 284 21.10 -31.36 21.46
N LEU A 285 20.32 -31.39 20.38
CA LEU A 285 19.25 -32.37 20.18
C LEU A 285 19.77 -33.81 20.13
N GLN A 286 20.88 -34.06 19.43
CA GLN A 286 21.44 -35.43 19.30
C GLN A 286 21.97 -36.01 20.62
N LYS A 287 22.22 -35.18 21.65
CA LYS A 287 22.63 -35.67 22.97
C LYS A 287 21.46 -36.21 23.79
N VAL A 288 20.23 -35.84 23.43
CA VAL A 288 19.01 -36.21 24.16
C VAL A 288 18.66 -37.67 23.86
N GLN A 289 18.73 -38.53 24.89
CA GLN A 289 18.41 -39.95 24.79
C GLN A 289 16.91 -40.26 24.93
N GLY A 290 16.11 -39.26 25.33
CA GLY A 290 14.66 -39.38 25.46
C GLY A 290 13.90 -39.04 24.17
N ASN A 291 12.57 -39.16 24.25
CA ASN A 291 11.62 -38.73 23.23
C ASN A 291 11.12 -37.29 23.41
N VAL A 292 11.66 -36.55 24.40
CA VAL A 292 11.34 -35.15 24.68
C VAL A 292 12.63 -34.33 24.73
N ALA A 293 12.66 -33.22 24.02
CA ALA A 293 13.77 -32.26 24.02
C ALA A 293 13.22 -30.84 24.21
N GLU A 294 14.04 -29.94 24.74
CA GLU A 294 13.71 -28.53 24.91
C GLU A 294 14.68 -27.67 24.09
N ILE A 295 14.13 -26.74 23.31
CA ILE A 295 14.86 -25.65 22.66
C ILE A 295 14.70 -24.41 23.52
N VAL A 296 15.81 -23.75 23.85
CA VAL A 296 15.81 -22.51 24.61
C VAL A 296 16.47 -21.40 23.80
N ILE A 297 15.74 -20.31 23.60
CA ILE A 297 16.22 -19.07 22.98
C ILE A 297 16.37 -18.04 24.09
N LEU A 298 17.61 -17.64 24.39
CA LEU A 298 17.92 -16.65 25.41
C LEU A 298 17.70 -15.24 24.85
N LEU A 299 17.07 -14.38 25.66
CA LEU A 299 16.69 -13.02 25.30
C LEU A 299 17.40 -12.01 26.20
N ASN A 300 17.88 -10.90 25.62
CA ASN A 300 18.47 -9.80 26.38
C ASN A 300 17.45 -8.77 26.91
N ARG A 301 16.19 -8.87 26.49
CA ARG A 301 15.07 -8.07 27.01
C ARG A 301 14.14 -8.95 27.82
N LEU A 302 13.63 -8.39 28.92
CA LEU A 302 12.57 -9.01 29.70
C LEU A 302 11.27 -8.91 28.89
N PRO A 303 10.60 -10.04 28.60
CA PRO A 303 9.32 -10.00 27.91
C PRO A 303 8.25 -9.30 28.77
N PRO A 304 7.31 -8.54 28.17
CA PRO A 304 6.21 -7.94 28.92
C PRO A 304 5.32 -9.00 29.59
N ASP A 305 4.82 -8.73 30.80
CA ASP A 305 4.00 -9.67 31.58
C ASP A 305 2.77 -10.19 30.80
N TRP A 306 2.09 -9.32 30.06
CA TRP A 306 0.92 -9.71 29.26
C TRP A 306 1.29 -10.73 28.17
N LEU A 307 2.47 -10.60 27.56
CA LEU A 307 2.94 -11.50 26.50
C LEU A 307 3.34 -12.84 27.10
N ILE A 308 3.96 -12.83 28.29
CA ILE A 308 4.28 -14.05 29.04
C ILE A 308 3.04 -14.91 29.28
N HIS A 309 1.93 -14.29 29.71
CA HIS A 309 0.70 -15.01 30.03
C HIS A 309 -0.09 -15.49 28.81
N GLN A 310 0.11 -14.89 27.64
CA GLN A 310 -0.57 -15.24 26.39
C GLN A 310 0.27 -16.16 25.48
N THR A 311 1.54 -16.39 25.81
CA THR A 311 2.40 -17.28 25.02
C THR A 311 2.22 -18.73 25.45
N ASP A 312 1.61 -19.53 24.58
CA ASP A 312 1.44 -20.98 24.74
C ASP A 312 1.76 -21.73 23.44
N ALA A 313 1.64 -23.06 23.45
CA ALA A 313 1.93 -23.89 22.29
C ALA A 313 0.99 -23.63 21.09
N ALA A 314 -0.23 -23.12 21.32
CA ALA A 314 -1.20 -22.86 20.26
C ALA A 314 -0.79 -21.68 19.36
N GLN A 315 0.09 -20.80 19.85
CA GLN A 315 0.62 -19.68 19.06
C GLN A 315 1.70 -20.11 18.05
N PHE A 316 2.19 -21.35 18.11
CA PHE A 316 3.31 -21.83 17.31
C PHE A 316 2.92 -23.05 16.48
N SER A 317 3.43 -23.12 15.27
CA SER A 317 3.29 -24.30 14.43
C SER A 317 4.59 -24.65 13.71
N LEU A 318 4.84 -25.95 13.61
CA LEU A 318 5.87 -26.53 12.76
C LEU A 318 5.33 -26.80 11.35
N PHE A 319 6.25 -26.98 10.41
CA PHE A 319 5.99 -27.47 9.05
C PHE A 319 5.03 -26.58 8.25
N CYS A 320 5.22 -25.27 8.38
CA CYS A 320 4.43 -24.28 7.65
C CYS A 320 5.21 -23.73 6.45
N THR A 321 4.49 -23.38 5.39
CA THR A 321 5.04 -22.63 4.25
C THR A 321 4.03 -21.61 3.74
N PRO A 322 4.46 -20.41 3.36
CA PRO A 322 3.65 -19.52 2.55
C PRO A 322 3.33 -20.19 1.20
N VAL A 323 2.14 -19.91 0.69
CA VAL A 323 1.67 -20.38 -0.61
C VAL A 323 0.98 -19.27 -1.40
N ILE A 324 1.08 -19.32 -2.72
CA ILE A 324 0.47 -18.36 -3.65
C ILE A 324 -0.41 -19.08 -4.67
N ASN A 325 -1.57 -18.48 -4.98
CA ASN A 325 -2.47 -18.93 -6.03
C ASN A 325 -1.95 -18.49 -7.41
N LEU A 326 -0.80 -19.03 -7.81
CA LEU A 326 -0.14 -18.72 -9.06
C LEU A 326 0.51 -19.98 -9.63
N PHE A 327 0.10 -20.41 -10.82
CA PHE A 327 0.54 -21.67 -11.39
C PHE A 327 0.57 -21.63 -12.92
N PRO A 328 1.42 -22.45 -13.57
CA PRO A 328 1.47 -22.51 -15.03
C PRO A 328 0.24 -23.25 -15.58
N ARG A 329 -0.33 -22.73 -16.66
CA ARG A 329 -1.37 -23.40 -17.44
C ARG A 329 -1.23 -23.08 -18.92
N THR A 330 -1.37 -24.11 -19.75
CA THR A 330 -1.46 -23.96 -21.20
C THR A 330 -2.92 -23.75 -21.60
N THR A 331 -3.17 -22.75 -22.45
CA THR A 331 -4.51 -22.45 -22.94
C THR A 331 -4.98 -23.52 -23.93
N THR A 332 -6.30 -23.62 -24.10
CA THR A 332 -6.85 -24.24 -25.31
C THR A 332 -6.35 -23.54 -26.57
N ARG A 333 -6.35 -24.24 -27.71
CA ARG A 333 -5.95 -23.68 -29.01
C ARG A 333 -6.84 -22.48 -29.36
N ILE A 334 -6.23 -21.35 -29.60
CA ILE A 334 -6.91 -20.12 -30.01
C ILE A 334 -6.75 -20.00 -31.52
N GLU A 335 -7.87 -20.01 -32.24
CA GLU A 335 -7.88 -19.80 -33.68
C GLU A 335 -7.44 -18.37 -34.02
N VAL A 336 -6.52 -18.24 -34.98
CA VAL A 336 -6.05 -16.94 -35.45
C VAL A 336 -6.86 -16.55 -36.67
N THR A 337 -7.47 -15.35 -36.65
CA THR A 337 -8.24 -14.81 -37.76
C THR A 337 -7.67 -13.47 -38.19
N HIS A 338 -7.53 -13.25 -39.50
CA HIS A 338 -7.01 -11.99 -40.06
C HIS A 338 -7.99 -10.81 -39.91
N SER A 339 -9.23 -11.05 -39.50
CA SER A 339 -10.23 -10.01 -39.24
C SER A 339 -10.00 -9.24 -37.94
N VAL A 340 -9.16 -9.75 -37.04
CA VAL A 340 -8.92 -9.16 -35.72
C VAL A 340 -7.42 -9.10 -35.46
N THR A 341 -6.92 -7.91 -35.12
CA THR A 341 -5.51 -7.68 -34.84
C THR A 341 -5.08 -8.21 -33.47
N GLU A 342 -6.02 -8.34 -32.54
CA GLU A 342 -5.78 -8.82 -31.18
C GLU A 342 -6.67 -10.02 -30.89
N GLN A 343 -6.10 -11.05 -30.28
CA GLN A 343 -6.78 -12.26 -29.87
C GLN A 343 -7.06 -12.22 -28.37
N HIS A 344 -8.31 -12.43 -27.97
CA HIS A 344 -8.67 -12.50 -26.55
C HIS A 344 -8.13 -13.79 -25.92
N LEU A 345 -7.25 -13.65 -24.92
CA LEU A 345 -6.59 -14.74 -24.23
C LEU A 345 -7.48 -15.31 -23.13
N VAL A 346 -8.39 -16.21 -23.52
CA VAL A 346 -9.21 -16.98 -22.59
C VAL A 346 -8.53 -18.31 -22.30
N VAL A 347 -8.10 -18.50 -21.04
CA VAL A 347 -7.34 -19.70 -20.62
C VAL A 347 -8.14 -20.98 -20.87
N ASP A 348 -9.39 -20.98 -20.41
CA ASP A 348 -10.33 -22.07 -20.57
C ASP A 348 -11.70 -21.51 -21.00
N ARG A 349 -12.13 -21.84 -22.22
CA ARG A 349 -13.41 -21.34 -22.77
C ARG A 349 -14.63 -21.92 -22.08
N THR A 350 -14.48 -23.08 -21.42
CA THR A 350 -15.58 -23.68 -20.65
C THR A 350 -15.76 -22.99 -19.29
N ARG A 351 -14.71 -22.31 -18.81
CA ARG A 351 -14.64 -21.68 -17.49
C ARG A 351 -13.94 -20.30 -17.55
N PRO A 352 -14.52 -19.34 -18.30
CA PRO A 352 -13.88 -18.04 -18.57
C PRO A 352 -13.84 -17.12 -17.35
N LEU A 353 -14.50 -17.48 -16.25
CA LEU A 353 -14.55 -16.73 -14.99
C LEU A 353 -13.63 -17.33 -13.91
N ASP A 354 -12.99 -18.48 -14.16
CA ASP A 354 -12.28 -19.23 -13.12
C ASP A 354 -10.77 -19.00 -13.16
N TYR A 355 -10.26 -18.45 -14.26
CA TYR A 355 -8.84 -18.23 -14.50
C TYR A 355 -8.55 -16.82 -14.98
N GLU A 356 -7.50 -16.22 -14.43
CA GLU A 356 -6.98 -14.94 -14.87
C GLU A 356 -5.50 -15.05 -15.21
N VAL A 357 -5.12 -14.46 -16.33
CA VAL A 357 -3.74 -14.50 -16.82
C VAL A 357 -2.91 -13.53 -15.98
N PHE A 358 -1.94 -14.04 -15.23
CA PHE A 358 -0.95 -13.23 -14.54
C PHE A 358 0.13 -12.78 -15.52
N SER A 359 0.81 -13.71 -16.20
CA SER A 359 1.84 -13.40 -17.19
C SER A 359 1.88 -14.45 -18.30
N VAL A 360 2.29 -14.06 -19.50
CA VAL A 360 2.50 -15.00 -20.62
C VAL A 360 3.98 -15.39 -20.66
N GLN A 361 4.25 -16.69 -20.61
CA GLN A 361 5.60 -17.24 -20.61
C GLN A 361 6.04 -17.56 -22.05
N GLU A 362 5.15 -18.17 -22.83
CA GLU A 362 5.46 -18.63 -24.18
C GLU A 362 4.21 -18.62 -25.07
N VAL A 363 4.39 -18.29 -26.34
CA VAL A 363 3.35 -18.33 -27.37
C VAL A 363 3.85 -19.17 -28.54
N GLU A 364 3.19 -20.28 -28.80
CA GLU A 364 3.47 -21.18 -29.91
C GLU A 364 2.38 -21.02 -30.99
N GLY A 365 2.76 -20.61 -32.19
CA GLY A 365 1.91 -20.59 -33.38
C GLY A 365 2.10 -21.83 -34.25
N LEU A 366 1.01 -22.31 -34.82
CA LEU A 366 0.99 -23.40 -35.78
C LEU A 366 0.60 -22.87 -37.17
N GLU A 367 1.52 -23.00 -38.13
CA GLU A 367 1.28 -22.60 -39.52
C GLU A 367 0.20 -23.47 -40.18
N ALA A 368 -0.68 -22.86 -40.98
CA ALA A 368 -1.84 -23.52 -41.57
C ALA A 368 -1.49 -24.62 -42.60
N GLU A 369 -0.46 -24.40 -43.41
CA GLU A 369 -0.11 -25.29 -44.53
C GLU A 369 0.86 -26.40 -44.12
N THR A 370 1.92 -26.05 -43.42
CA THR A 370 3.03 -26.99 -43.12
C THR A 370 2.91 -27.63 -41.75
N THR A 371 2.02 -27.14 -40.88
CA THR A 371 1.94 -27.50 -39.46
C THR A 371 3.25 -27.27 -38.68
N ARG A 372 4.12 -26.40 -39.21
CA ARG A 372 5.34 -25.99 -38.52
C ARG A 372 4.98 -25.19 -37.26
N LYS A 373 5.67 -25.52 -36.16
CA LYS A 373 5.60 -24.78 -34.89
C LYS A 373 6.53 -23.58 -34.91
N MET A 374 6.05 -22.47 -34.36
CA MET A 374 6.72 -21.18 -34.39
C MET A 374 6.61 -20.53 -33.02
N ILE A 375 7.74 -20.20 -32.40
CA ILE A 375 7.78 -19.58 -31.07
C ILE A 375 7.81 -18.06 -31.25
N PHE A 376 6.89 -17.38 -30.58
CA PHE A 376 6.85 -15.92 -30.49
C PHE A 376 7.45 -15.46 -29.16
N ARG A 377 8.25 -14.39 -29.20
CA ARG A 377 8.88 -13.80 -28.02
C ARG A 377 8.14 -12.55 -27.56
N PRO A 378 8.18 -12.17 -26.28
CA PRO A 378 7.59 -10.89 -25.86
C PRO A 378 8.33 -9.72 -26.55
N LEU A 379 7.61 -8.80 -27.17
CA LEU A 379 8.20 -7.69 -27.92
C LEU A 379 9.01 -6.75 -27.03
N TYR A 380 8.46 -6.39 -25.87
CA TYR A 380 9.03 -5.36 -25.00
C TYR A 380 9.93 -5.89 -23.88
N HIS A 381 10.07 -7.21 -23.75
CA HIS A 381 10.82 -7.79 -22.64
C HIS A 381 12.30 -7.89 -23.02
N THR A 382 13.11 -6.96 -22.52
CA THR A 382 14.57 -7.01 -22.69
C THR A 382 15.10 -8.23 -21.95
N ARG A 383 15.72 -9.18 -22.65
CA ARG A 383 16.48 -10.28 -22.03
C ARG A 383 17.95 -9.92 -22.08
N ASN A 384 18.66 -10.06 -20.97
CA ASN A 384 20.08 -9.65 -20.82
C ASN A 384 21.04 -10.27 -21.86
N ASN A 385 20.60 -11.30 -22.61
CA ASN A 385 21.38 -12.00 -23.65
C ASN A 385 20.63 -12.17 -24.98
N ASP A 386 19.64 -11.32 -25.30
CA ASP A 386 18.89 -11.44 -26.57
C ASP A 386 19.28 -10.34 -27.56
N GLU A 387 20.45 -10.51 -28.18
CA GLU A 387 20.99 -9.59 -29.21
C GLU A 387 20.44 -9.89 -30.62
N GLY A 388 19.63 -10.94 -30.77
CA GLY A 388 19.12 -11.42 -32.05
C GLY A 388 17.73 -10.88 -32.38
N ASN A 389 17.52 -10.52 -33.64
CA ASN A 389 16.18 -10.34 -34.19
C ASN A 389 15.59 -11.70 -34.58
N HIS A 390 14.46 -12.08 -33.96
CA HIS A 390 13.78 -13.36 -34.22
C HIS A 390 12.61 -13.21 -35.19
N GLY A 391 12.25 -11.98 -35.55
CA GLY A 391 11.16 -11.62 -36.47
C GLY A 391 9.75 -11.98 -36.00
N ARG A 392 9.61 -12.55 -34.80
CA ARG A 392 8.36 -13.13 -34.28
C ARG A 392 8.16 -12.73 -32.84
N TYR A 393 7.26 -11.77 -32.65
CA TYR A 393 7.02 -11.18 -31.36
C TYR A 393 5.53 -11.16 -31.00
N PHE A 394 5.22 -11.03 -29.73
CA PHE A 394 3.88 -10.76 -29.25
C PHE A 394 3.88 -9.56 -28.30
N SER A 395 2.78 -8.81 -28.33
CA SER A 395 2.49 -7.76 -27.35
C SER A 395 1.21 -8.10 -26.61
N LEU A 396 1.16 -7.74 -25.33
CA LEU A 396 -0.02 -7.91 -24.50
C LEU A 396 -0.74 -6.57 -24.31
N ARG A 397 -2.05 -6.66 -24.13
CA ARG A 397 -2.88 -5.54 -23.71
C ARG A 397 -3.84 -6.03 -22.65
N ARG A 398 -3.80 -5.43 -21.47
CA ARG A 398 -4.67 -5.81 -20.36
C ARG A 398 -5.71 -4.72 -20.13
N GLU A 399 -6.98 -5.13 -20.05
CA GLU A 399 -8.10 -4.24 -19.74
C GLU A 399 -8.87 -4.74 -18.51
N PRO A 400 -9.44 -3.85 -17.69
CA PRO A 400 -10.42 -4.25 -16.69
C PRO A 400 -11.60 -4.95 -17.35
N ARG A 401 -12.06 -6.05 -16.75
CA ARG A 401 -13.22 -6.77 -17.27
C ARG A 401 -14.46 -5.89 -17.17
N ARG A 402 -15.29 -5.87 -18.21
CA ARG A 402 -16.59 -5.17 -18.17
C ARG A 402 -17.63 -6.08 -17.53
N SER A 403 -18.33 -5.57 -16.50
CA SER A 403 -19.46 -6.26 -15.88
C SER A 403 -20.52 -6.58 -16.95
N SER A 404 -20.95 -7.85 -17.05
CA SER A 404 -22.05 -8.22 -17.96
C SER A 404 -23.39 -7.69 -17.45
N GLU A 405 -24.37 -7.52 -18.34
CA GLU A 405 -25.73 -7.09 -17.95
C GLU A 405 -26.42 -8.10 -17.01
N ASN A 406 -26.09 -9.40 -17.14
CA ASN A 406 -26.60 -10.44 -16.24
C ASN A 406 -25.99 -10.36 -14.83
N ALA A 407 -24.69 -10.05 -14.70
CA ALA A 407 -24.04 -9.84 -13.41
C ALA A 407 -24.64 -8.64 -12.63
N ARG A 408 -25.13 -7.63 -13.36
CA ARG A 408 -25.84 -6.48 -12.76
C ARG A 408 -27.23 -6.82 -12.22
N ARG A 409 -27.87 -7.89 -12.73
CA ARG A 409 -29.24 -8.30 -12.37
C ARG A 409 -29.30 -9.34 -11.25
N TYR A 410 -28.32 -10.23 -11.16
CA TYR A 410 -28.33 -11.38 -10.24
C TYR A 410 -27.20 -11.37 -9.21
N GLY A 411 -26.39 -10.31 -9.16
CA GLY A 411 -25.23 -10.21 -8.29
C GLY A 411 -23.98 -10.88 -8.89
N THR A 412 -22.83 -10.57 -8.30
CA THR A 412 -21.54 -11.19 -8.65
C THR A 412 -21.17 -12.19 -7.56
N ARG A 413 -20.50 -13.27 -7.95
CA ARG A 413 -20.02 -14.33 -7.05
C ARG A 413 -19.16 -13.78 -5.91
N THR A 414 -18.29 -12.83 -6.24
CA THR A 414 -17.54 -11.96 -5.33
C THR A 414 -17.44 -10.57 -5.97
N PRO A 415 -17.11 -9.50 -5.22
CA PRO A 415 -16.93 -8.16 -5.79
C PRO A 415 -15.72 -8.02 -6.73
N TYR A 416 -14.90 -9.06 -6.88
CA TYR A 416 -13.71 -9.04 -7.72
C TYR A 416 -14.07 -9.10 -9.21
N THR A 417 -13.74 -8.03 -9.96
CA THR A 417 -14.06 -7.95 -11.39
C THR A 417 -13.00 -8.63 -12.27
N GLY A 418 -11.74 -8.61 -11.86
CA GLY A 418 -10.58 -9.12 -12.61
C GLY A 418 -10.29 -8.34 -13.90
N SER A 419 -9.28 -8.81 -14.63
CA SER A 419 -8.81 -8.27 -15.91
C SER A 419 -8.95 -9.28 -17.05
N GLU A 420 -8.95 -8.75 -18.27
CA GLU A 420 -8.92 -9.50 -19.54
C GLU A 420 -7.61 -9.17 -20.25
N VAL A 421 -7.01 -10.17 -20.91
CA VAL A 421 -5.76 -10.02 -21.66
C VAL A 421 -6.01 -10.28 -23.13
N PHE A 422 -5.52 -9.37 -23.96
CA PHE A 422 -5.52 -9.48 -25.42
C PHE A 422 -4.09 -9.61 -25.90
N LEU A 423 -3.89 -10.45 -26.90
CA LEU A 423 -2.59 -10.81 -27.44
C LEU A 423 -2.52 -10.46 -28.93
N SER A 424 -1.52 -9.70 -29.31
CA SER A 424 -1.24 -9.36 -30.71
C SER A 424 0.04 -10.03 -31.16
N LEU A 425 0.02 -10.62 -32.36
CA LEU A 425 1.20 -11.22 -32.99
C LEU A 425 1.80 -10.20 -33.95
N VAL A 426 3.06 -9.88 -33.76
CA VAL A 426 3.73 -8.78 -34.46
C VAL A 426 5.14 -9.17 -34.90
N ASP A 427 5.67 -8.46 -35.88
CA ASP A 427 7.08 -8.50 -36.24
C ASP A 427 7.92 -7.54 -35.37
N GLN A 428 9.19 -7.35 -35.74
CA GLN A 428 10.11 -6.45 -35.03
C GLN A 428 9.74 -4.96 -35.09
N HIS A 429 8.87 -4.56 -36.03
CA HIS A 429 8.42 -3.19 -36.25
C HIS A 429 7.00 -2.97 -35.70
N GLU A 430 6.52 -3.90 -34.88
CA GLU A 430 5.15 -3.91 -34.36
C GLU A 430 4.08 -4.05 -35.48
N ALA A 431 4.48 -4.45 -36.69
CA ALA A 431 3.54 -4.70 -37.77
C ALA A 431 2.83 -6.05 -37.55
N PRO A 432 1.55 -6.20 -37.92
CA PRO A 432 0.84 -7.48 -37.82
C PRO A 432 1.62 -8.60 -38.49
N TYR A 433 1.78 -9.73 -37.79
CA TYR A 433 2.56 -10.86 -38.29
C TYR A 433 1.94 -11.42 -39.59
N PRO A 434 2.70 -11.54 -40.69
CA PRO A 434 2.12 -11.72 -42.03
C PRO A 434 1.77 -13.17 -42.40
N GLU A 435 2.27 -14.18 -41.69
CA GLU A 435 2.06 -15.58 -42.06
C GLU A 435 0.68 -16.11 -41.63
N ASN A 436 0.19 -17.09 -42.38
CA ASN A 436 -1.13 -17.68 -42.15
C ASN A 436 -1.07 -18.74 -41.03
N LEU A 437 -1.26 -18.30 -39.80
CA LEU A 437 -1.37 -19.16 -38.63
C LEU A 437 -2.79 -19.73 -38.52
N ARG A 438 -2.90 -21.02 -38.20
CA ARG A 438 -4.19 -21.66 -37.94
C ARG A 438 -4.61 -21.52 -36.48
N HIS A 439 -3.69 -21.77 -35.56
CA HIS A 439 -3.93 -21.65 -34.14
C HIS A 439 -2.67 -21.17 -33.42
N ILE A 440 -2.88 -20.52 -32.28
CA ILE A 440 -1.86 -20.32 -31.25
C ILE A 440 -2.20 -21.11 -29.98
N THR A 441 -1.17 -21.48 -29.26
CA THR A 441 -1.24 -22.07 -27.92
C THR A 441 -0.35 -21.25 -27.02
N VAL A 442 -0.87 -20.87 -25.85
CA VAL A 442 -0.19 -19.95 -24.95
C VAL A 442 0.07 -20.66 -23.62
N THR A 443 1.31 -20.63 -23.15
CA THR A 443 1.67 -21.05 -21.80
C THR A 443 1.75 -19.80 -20.94
N ALA A 444 0.92 -19.73 -19.92
CA ALA A 444 0.80 -18.56 -19.05
C ALA A 444 0.87 -18.98 -17.57
N MET A 445 1.36 -18.08 -16.73
CA MET A 445 1.08 -18.12 -15.30
C MET A 445 -0.33 -17.57 -15.09
N VAL A 446 -1.14 -18.30 -14.33
CA VAL A 446 -2.54 -17.96 -14.09
C VAL A 446 -2.86 -18.01 -12.60
N THR A 447 -3.89 -17.26 -12.22
CA THR A 447 -4.52 -17.34 -10.90
C THR A 447 -5.92 -17.93 -11.06
N ASN A 448 -6.50 -18.37 -9.95
CA ASN A 448 -7.90 -18.76 -9.85
C ASN A 448 -8.84 -17.58 -9.51
N ARG A 449 -8.44 -16.33 -9.79
CA ARG A 449 -9.26 -15.13 -9.48
C ARG A 449 -9.74 -15.13 -8.02
N ASP A 450 -11.05 -15.12 -7.84
CA ASP A 450 -11.78 -15.05 -6.58
C ASP A 450 -12.18 -16.41 -6.00
N LEU A 451 -11.94 -17.52 -6.73
CA LEU A 451 -12.18 -18.87 -6.23
C LEU A 451 -11.52 -19.14 -4.85
N PRO A 452 -10.27 -18.69 -4.58
CA PRO A 452 -9.60 -18.93 -3.31
C PRO A 452 -10.39 -18.44 -2.08
N CYS A 453 -11.21 -17.40 -2.25
CA CYS A 453 -12.02 -16.82 -1.16
C CYS A 453 -13.17 -17.73 -0.72
N LEU A 454 -13.47 -18.78 -1.49
CA LEU A 454 -14.63 -19.66 -1.29
C LEU A 454 -14.22 -21.05 -0.80
N ILE A 455 -12.92 -21.28 -0.60
CA ILE A 455 -12.42 -22.56 -0.11
C ILE A 455 -12.91 -22.75 1.33
N PRO A 456 -13.63 -23.84 1.66
CA PRO A 456 -13.98 -24.15 3.03
C PRO A 456 -12.70 -24.49 3.81
N ARG A 457 -12.61 -24.05 5.06
CA ARG A 457 -11.40 -24.20 5.88
C ARG A 457 -11.70 -24.85 7.22
N ASN A 458 -11.03 -25.95 7.51
CA ASN A 458 -10.98 -26.62 8.80
C ASN A 458 -9.58 -26.58 9.42
N GLY A 459 -8.56 -26.10 8.69
CA GLY A 459 -7.19 -25.96 9.16
C GLY A 459 -6.37 -27.26 9.13
N ARG A 460 -6.88 -28.36 8.55
CA ARG A 460 -6.22 -29.68 8.52
C ARG A 460 -6.21 -30.35 7.16
N ASP A 461 -7.35 -30.40 6.48
CA ASP A 461 -7.59 -31.16 5.24
C ASP A 461 -8.18 -30.24 4.16
N ASP A 462 -7.68 -29.01 4.12
CA ASP A 462 -8.17 -27.95 3.24
C ASP A 462 -7.61 -28.08 1.83
N LEU A 463 -6.41 -28.66 1.71
CA LEU A 463 -5.71 -28.86 0.45
C LEU A 463 -5.18 -30.28 0.35
N THR A 464 -4.93 -30.71 -0.88
CA THR A 464 -4.30 -31.98 -1.23
C THR A 464 -2.98 -31.73 -1.94
N VAL A 465 -2.04 -32.67 -1.84
CA VAL A 465 -0.71 -32.61 -2.44
C VAL A 465 -0.41 -33.93 -3.16
N ASP A 466 0.66 -34.00 -3.94
CA ASP A 466 1.13 -35.24 -4.58
C ASP A 466 1.33 -36.35 -3.53
N ALA A 467 0.81 -37.55 -3.81
CA ALA A 467 0.88 -38.72 -2.93
C ALA A 467 2.32 -39.18 -2.61
N ALA A 468 3.33 -38.73 -3.38
CA ALA A 468 4.73 -39.00 -3.06
C ALA A 468 5.25 -38.20 -1.85
N ILE A 469 4.54 -37.16 -1.41
CA ILE A 469 4.92 -36.34 -0.26
C ILE A 469 4.26 -36.94 1.01
N PRO A 470 5.03 -37.31 2.04
CA PRO A 470 4.52 -38.04 3.21
C PRO A 470 3.79 -37.11 4.19
N VAL A 471 2.59 -36.68 3.82
CA VAL A 471 1.70 -35.86 4.65
C VAL A 471 0.32 -36.49 4.76
N ALA A 472 -0.20 -36.54 5.98
CA ALA A 472 -1.55 -37.02 6.28
C ALA A 472 -2.64 -35.99 5.95
N GLY A 473 -2.27 -34.71 5.85
CA GLY A 473 -3.18 -33.61 5.54
C GLY A 473 -2.45 -32.29 5.33
N VAL A 474 -3.12 -31.35 4.66
CA VAL A 474 -2.63 -29.97 4.44
C VAL A 474 -3.71 -28.97 4.83
N GLY A 475 -3.41 -28.13 5.82
CA GLY A 475 -4.35 -27.17 6.39
C GLY A 475 -3.99 -25.72 6.10
N LEU A 476 -4.99 -24.88 5.81
CA LEU A 476 -4.84 -23.43 5.69
C LEU A 476 -4.94 -22.78 7.07
N ILE A 477 -3.78 -22.52 7.69
CA ILE A 477 -3.71 -21.87 9.01
C ILE A 477 -3.98 -20.36 8.94
N ARG A 478 -3.81 -19.75 7.76
CA ARG A 478 -4.28 -18.40 7.44
C ARG A 478 -5.20 -18.45 6.23
N PRO A 479 -6.30 -17.66 6.20
CA PRO A 479 -7.17 -17.57 5.04
C PRO A 479 -6.39 -17.13 3.80
N PRO A 480 -6.73 -17.64 2.60
CA PRO A 480 -6.35 -17.00 1.35
C PRO A 480 -6.86 -15.56 1.33
N ARG A 481 -5.94 -14.60 1.24
CA ARG A 481 -6.30 -13.18 1.12
C ARG A 481 -6.99 -12.96 -0.23
N PRO A 482 -8.03 -12.12 -0.31
CA PRO A 482 -8.66 -11.82 -1.58
C PRO A 482 -7.66 -11.10 -2.50
N PRO A 483 -7.68 -11.36 -3.82
CA PRO A 483 -6.87 -10.58 -4.76
C PRO A 483 -7.20 -9.08 -4.63
N GLN A 484 -6.17 -8.24 -4.52
CA GLN A 484 -6.31 -6.82 -4.16
C GLN A 484 -6.80 -5.92 -5.32
N TYR A 485 -7.27 -4.73 -4.92
CA TYR A 485 -8.21 -3.81 -5.58
C TYR A 485 -7.91 -3.37 -7.02
N ASP A 486 -8.99 -2.97 -7.70
CA ASP A 486 -9.02 -2.37 -9.04
C ASP A 486 -7.99 -1.22 -9.19
N PRO A 487 -7.18 -1.18 -10.27
CA PRO A 487 -6.21 -0.11 -10.49
C PRO A 487 -6.81 1.30 -10.47
N GLU A 488 -8.08 1.47 -10.89
CA GLU A 488 -8.77 2.76 -10.82
C GLU A 488 -9.02 3.19 -9.36
N TYR A 489 -9.30 2.22 -8.48
CA TYR A 489 -9.45 2.46 -7.04
C TYR A 489 -8.11 2.93 -6.45
N LEU A 490 -7.03 2.21 -6.68
CA LEU A 490 -5.70 2.59 -6.14
C LEU A 490 -5.22 3.93 -6.69
N LEU A 491 -5.40 4.17 -7.99
CA LEU A 491 -5.01 5.42 -8.63
C LEU A 491 -5.78 6.61 -8.05
N LEU A 492 -7.08 6.46 -7.81
CA LEU A 492 -7.92 7.51 -7.21
C LEU A 492 -7.38 7.95 -5.84
N PHE A 493 -7.07 7.01 -4.95
CA PHE A 493 -6.54 7.35 -3.62
C PHE A 493 -5.13 7.93 -3.70
N SER A 494 -4.28 7.41 -4.61
CA SER A 494 -2.92 7.95 -4.81
C SER A 494 -2.92 9.40 -5.29
N ARG A 495 -3.83 9.76 -6.21
CA ARG A 495 -3.94 11.12 -6.76
C ARG A 495 -4.49 12.13 -5.77
N ALA A 496 -5.27 11.67 -4.79
CA ALA A 496 -5.84 12.52 -3.77
C ALA A 496 -4.99 12.60 -2.48
N ALA A 497 -3.95 11.78 -2.37
CA ALA A 497 -3.00 11.86 -1.27
C ALA A 497 -2.15 13.13 -1.40
N PRO A 498 -1.93 13.88 -0.31
CA PRO A 498 -1.03 15.03 -0.33
C PRO A 498 0.38 14.57 -0.70
N GLN A 499 0.97 15.21 -1.71
CA GLN A 499 2.36 14.96 -2.08
C GLN A 499 3.27 15.75 -1.12
N ALA A 500 4.18 15.05 -0.45
CA ALA A 500 5.21 15.70 0.34
C ALA A 500 6.17 16.46 -0.58
N GLU A 501 6.76 17.55 -0.08
CA GLU A 501 7.86 18.21 -0.75
C GLU A 501 8.99 17.19 -0.97
N ALA A 502 9.28 16.89 -2.23
CA ALA A 502 10.40 16.02 -2.59
C ALA A 502 11.66 16.88 -2.66
N GLN A 503 12.53 16.75 -1.66
CA GLN A 503 13.83 17.40 -1.64
C GLN A 503 14.90 16.47 -2.22
N TYR A 504 15.39 16.79 -3.41
CA TYR A 504 16.55 16.13 -4.03
C TYR A 504 17.76 17.06 -3.92
N GLY A 505 18.54 16.92 -2.85
CA GLY A 505 19.65 17.84 -2.55
C GLY A 505 19.12 19.24 -2.23
N ASP A 506 19.50 20.24 -3.03
CA ASP A 506 19.02 21.62 -2.90
C ASP A 506 17.73 21.89 -3.71
N PHE A 507 17.28 20.92 -4.51
CA PHE A 507 16.04 21.04 -5.27
C PHE A 507 14.85 20.60 -4.42
N VAL A 508 14.02 21.55 -4.02
CA VAL A 508 12.72 21.29 -3.40
C VAL A 508 11.65 21.34 -4.49
N SER A 509 11.06 20.20 -4.82
CA SER A 509 9.91 20.15 -5.71
C SER A 509 8.68 20.70 -4.99
N THR A 510 8.05 21.73 -5.56
CA THR A 510 6.72 22.17 -5.09
C THR A 510 5.69 21.09 -5.43
N PRO A 511 4.95 20.56 -4.44
CA PRO A 511 3.92 19.55 -4.67
C PRO A 511 2.90 20.03 -5.70
N GLU A 512 2.55 19.16 -6.66
CA GLU A 512 1.48 19.47 -7.62
C GLU A 512 0.15 19.56 -6.86
N ALA A 513 -0.64 20.61 -7.15
CA ALA A 513 -1.94 20.79 -6.52
C ALA A 513 -2.92 19.68 -6.97
N VAL A 514 -3.63 19.08 -6.02
CA VAL A 514 -4.62 18.03 -6.30
C VAL A 514 -5.73 18.55 -7.21
N ASN A 515 -5.97 17.85 -8.33
CA ASN A 515 -7.03 18.18 -9.29
C ASN A 515 -8.39 17.63 -8.81
N TRP A 516 -9.05 18.36 -7.90
CA TRP A 516 -10.32 17.94 -7.30
C TRP A 516 -11.46 17.64 -8.30
N PRO A 517 -11.65 18.38 -9.40
CA PRO A 517 -12.62 18.02 -10.43
C PRO A 517 -12.39 16.63 -11.05
N GLU A 518 -11.13 16.25 -11.28
CA GLU A 518 -10.80 14.92 -11.80
C GLU A 518 -11.06 13.83 -10.76
N ILE A 519 -10.69 14.07 -9.49
CA ILE A 519 -11.00 13.17 -8.37
C ILE A 519 -12.51 12.95 -8.24
N GLU A 520 -13.33 14.00 -8.35
CA GLU A 520 -14.79 13.87 -8.33
C GLU A 520 -15.29 12.98 -9.47
N ARG A 521 -14.82 13.20 -10.70
CA ARG A 521 -15.21 12.42 -11.87
C ARG A 521 -14.88 10.94 -11.68
N ASP A 522 -13.65 10.65 -11.25
CA ASP A 522 -13.15 9.29 -11.10
C ASP A 522 -13.83 8.58 -9.92
N ALA A 523 -14.08 9.28 -8.81
CA ALA A 523 -14.85 8.76 -7.68
C ALA A 523 -16.30 8.44 -8.07
N ARG A 524 -16.99 9.33 -8.79
CA ARG A 524 -18.35 9.07 -9.31
C ARG A 524 -18.38 7.87 -10.25
N ARG A 525 -17.36 7.74 -11.12
CA ARG A 525 -17.23 6.58 -12.02
C ARG A 525 -17.10 5.29 -11.22
N LEU A 526 -16.24 5.22 -10.21
CA LEU A 526 -16.14 4.05 -9.34
C LEU A 526 -17.46 3.76 -8.61
N LEU A 527 -18.18 4.79 -8.15
CA LEU A 527 -19.46 4.64 -7.44
C LEU A 527 -20.61 4.09 -8.31
N THR A 528 -20.45 4.09 -9.64
CA THR A 528 -21.37 3.39 -10.55
C THR A 528 -21.22 1.86 -10.50
N ARG A 529 -20.05 1.37 -10.05
CA ARG A 529 -19.69 -0.06 -10.02
C ARG A 529 -19.43 -0.62 -8.63
N SER A 530 -19.17 0.25 -7.64
CA SER A 530 -18.91 -0.10 -6.25
C SER A 530 -19.66 0.84 -5.31
N LYS A 531 -20.10 0.35 -4.15
CA LYS A 531 -20.64 1.18 -3.07
C LYS A 531 -19.60 1.19 -1.97
N ASP A 532 -18.74 2.20 -1.87
CA ASP A 532 -17.61 2.18 -0.92
C ASP A 532 -17.56 3.50 -0.11
N ILE A 533 -17.52 3.39 1.22
CA ILE A 533 -17.47 4.52 2.15
C ILE A 533 -16.24 5.39 1.89
N ARG A 534 -15.09 4.78 1.61
CA ARG A 534 -13.83 5.51 1.40
C ARG A 534 -13.91 6.35 0.13
N VAL A 535 -14.53 5.82 -0.92
CA VAL A 535 -14.76 6.56 -2.18
C VAL A 535 -15.80 7.66 -1.98
N LEU A 536 -16.85 7.42 -1.19
CA LEU A 536 -17.84 8.44 -0.81
C LEU A 536 -17.23 9.58 0.01
N ILE A 537 -16.33 9.27 0.95
CA ILE A 537 -15.59 10.27 1.73
C ILE A 537 -14.66 11.06 0.82
N LEU A 538 -14.01 10.43 -0.16
CA LEU A 538 -13.18 11.16 -1.11
C LEU A 538 -14.00 12.10 -2.01
N LEU A 539 -15.19 11.65 -2.44
CA LEU A 539 -16.14 12.49 -3.15
C LEU A 539 -16.66 13.65 -2.27
N LEU A 540 -16.86 13.42 -0.97
CA LEU A 540 -17.16 14.48 0.00
C LEU A 540 -16.03 15.51 0.01
N ARG A 541 -14.77 15.10 0.14
CA ARG A 541 -13.60 16.01 0.10
C ARG A 541 -13.56 16.83 -1.18
N SER A 542 -13.70 16.19 -2.35
CA SER A 542 -13.69 16.89 -3.63
C SER A 542 -14.83 17.90 -3.76
N ARG A 543 -16.00 17.62 -3.18
CA ARG A 543 -17.16 18.52 -3.18
C ARG A 543 -17.00 19.67 -2.19
N ILE A 544 -16.36 19.47 -1.03
CA ILE A 544 -16.00 20.56 -0.12
C ILE A 544 -15.06 21.54 -0.82
N GLN A 545 -14.04 21.03 -1.52
CA GLN A 545 -13.05 21.85 -2.21
C GLN A 545 -13.64 22.65 -3.38
N GLN A 546 -14.65 22.11 -4.07
CA GLN A 546 -15.26 22.78 -5.22
C GLN A 546 -16.50 23.64 -4.88
N ALA A 547 -17.30 23.23 -3.92
CA ALA A 547 -18.60 23.85 -3.59
C ALA A 547 -18.71 24.33 -2.13
N GLY A 548 -17.64 24.26 -1.35
CA GLY A 548 -17.60 24.75 0.03
C GLY A 548 -18.63 24.09 0.93
N ALA A 549 -19.32 24.91 1.73
CA ALA A 549 -20.32 24.46 2.69
C ALA A 549 -21.50 23.72 2.04
N GLN A 550 -21.89 24.09 0.82
CA GLN A 550 -22.98 23.41 0.12
C GLN A 550 -22.57 21.99 -0.29
N GLY A 551 -21.33 21.83 -0.79
CA GLY A 551 -20.79 20.51 -1.11
C GLY A 551 -20.63 19.60 0.12
N LEU A 552 -20.28 20.18 1.26
CA LEU A 552 -20.25 19.49 2.56
C LEU A 552 -21.62 18.93 2.94
N ALA A 553 -22.65 19.77 2.95
CA ALA A 553 -24.01 19.38 3.31
C ALA A 553 -24.55 18.26 2.40
N GLU A 554 -24.49 18.49 1.07
CA GLU A 554 -24.99 17.54 0.07
C GLU A 554 -24.37 16.15 0.21
N MET A 555 -23.04 16.09 0.35
CA MET A 555 -22.34 14.82 0.37
C MET A 555 -22.40 14.11 1.71
N LEU A 556 -22.45 14.85 2.83
CA LEU A 556 -22.61 14.24 4.14
C LEU A 556 -24.03 13.70 4.33
N THR A 557 -25.04 14.40 3.81
CA THR A 557 -26.42 13.91 3.71
C THR A 557 -26.50 12.64 2.87
N GLN A 558 -25.89 12.63 1.68
CA GLN A 558 -25.83 11.43 0.84
C GLN A 558 -25.09 10.27 1.53
N LEU A 559 -23.97 10.52 2.22
CA LEU A 559 -23.26 9.47 2.94
C LEU A 559 -24.14 8.85 4.03
N ALA A 560 -24.86 9.67 4.82
CA ALA A 560 -25.81 9.19 5.82
C ALA A 560 -26.95 8.35 5.19
N GLU A 561 -27.57 8.85 4.12
CA GLU A 561 -28.68 8.16 3.46
C GLU A 561 -28.25 6.85 2.82
N LEU A 562 -27.14 6.86 2.08
CA LEU A 562 -26.61 5.67 1.40
C LEU A 562 -26.13 4.61 2.40
N SER A 563 -25.66 5.02 3.58
CA SER A 563 -25.29 4.10 4.66
C SER A 563 -26.49 3.31 5.18
N VAL A 564 -27.66 3.96 5.26
CA VAL A 564 -28.91 3.30 5.63
C VAL A 564 -29.45 2.44 4.47
N ILE A 565 -29.48 2.98 3.25
CA ILE A 565 -30.07 2.31 2.08
C ILE A 565 -29.28 1.05 1.69
N TRP A 566 -27.94 1.09 1.78
CA TRP A 566 -27.07 0.00 1.36
C TRP A 566 -26.31 -0.66 2.52
N SER A 567 -26.88 -0.68 3.73
CA SER A 567 -26.20 -1.16 4.96
C SER A 567 -25.37 -2.46 4.75
N ASP A 568 -25.96 -3.46 4.09
CA ASP A 568 -25.30 -4.76 3.85
C ASP A 568 -24.34 -4.73 2.65
N ALA A 569 -24.65 -3.97 1.61
CA ALA A 569 -23.90 -3.95 0.36
C ALA A 569 -22.73 -2.95 0.34
N LEU A 570 -22.67 -2.03 1.31
CA LEU A 570 -21.68 -0.97 1.40
C LEU A 570 -20.30 -1.50 1.79
N HIS A 571 -19.25 -1.12 1.08
CA HIS A 571 -17.87 -1.51 1.35
C HIS A 571 -17.16 -0.51 2.27
N PRO A 572 -16.29 -0.96 3.20
CA PRO A 572 -16.05 -2.36 3.58
C PRO A 572 -17.31 -3.03 4.12
N GLN A 573 -17.61 -4.26 3.64
CA GLN A 573 -18.85 -4.96 3.99
C GLN A 573 -18.77 -5.57 5.39
N LEU A 574 -19.88 -5.56 6.11
CA LEU A 574 -19.99 -6.34 7.35
C LEU A 574 -20.26 -7.80 7.01
N LEU A 575 -19.76 -8.70 7.84
CA LEU A 575 -20.04 -10.12 7.73
C LEU A 575 -21.24 -10.45 8.62
N THR A 576 -22.35 -10.85 7.99
CA THR A 576 -23.58 -11.25 8.68
C THR A 576 -24.04 -12.60 8.12
N GLY A 577 -23.65 -13.71 8.77
CA GLY A 577 -24.06 -15.06 8.33
C GLY A 577 -23.56 -16.19 9.23
N GLU A 578 -24.25 -17.34 9.20
CA GLU A 578 -24.01 -18.54 10.04
C GLU A 578 -22.70 -19.31 9.74
N GLY A 579 -21.74 -18.70 9.05
CA GLY A 579 -20.45 -19.30 8.70
C GLY A 579 -19.23 -18.39 8.91
N ALA A 580 -19.40 -17.17 9.42
CA ALA A 580 -18.31 -16.25 9.71
C ALA A 580 -17.80 -16.45 11.15
N SER A 581 -16.48 -16.54 11.35
CA SER A 581 -15.89 -16.60 12.69
C SER A 581 -16.07 -15.27 13.42
N ALA A 582 -16.11 -15.27 14.75
CA ALA A 582 -16.20 -14.06 15.56
C ALA A 582 -15.09 -13.05 15.20
N GLU A 583 -13.85 -13.53 15.02
CA GLU A 583 -12.71 -12.72 14.58
C GLU A 583 -12.96 -12.06 13.22
N SER A 584 -13.49 -12.80 12.23
CA SER A 584 -13.76 -12.23 10.90
C SER A 584 -14.85 -11.15 10.93
N ILE A 585 -15.84 -11.30 11.81
CA ILE A 585 -16.92 -10.32 12.01
C ILE A 585 -16.34 -9.06 12.65
N GLU A 586 -15.47 -9.20 13.64
CA GLU A 586 -14.77 -8.10 14.30
C GLU A 586 -13.85 -7.36 13.31
N ASP A 587 -13.05 -8.07 12.52
CA ASP A 587 -12.17 -7.49 11.49
C ASP A 587 -12.95 -6.70 10.44
N ALA A 588 -14.07 -7.25 9.95
CA ALA A 588 -14.94 -6.57 9.00
C ALA A 588 -15.56 -5.30 9.60
N SER A 589 -15.96 -5.36 10.88
CA SER A 589 -16.50 -4.23 11.63
C SER A 589 -15.45 -3.15 11.87
N LEU A 590 -14.21 -3.55 12.20
CA LEU A 590 -13.08 -2.65 12.38
C LEU A 590 -12.68 -1.97 11.07
N ALA A 591 -12.65 -2.71 9.96
CA ALA A 591 -12.38 -2.14 8.63
C ALA A 591 -13.41 -1.07 8.24
N ARG A 592 -14.70 -1.31 8.53
CA ARG A 592 -15.77 -0.33 8.31
C ARG A 592 -15.66 0.86 9.27
N SER A 593 -15.34 0.62 10.54
CA SER A 593 -15.08 1.68 11.52
C SER A 593 -13.94 2.60 11.07
N ASN A 594 -12.81 2.03 10.66
CA ASN A 594 -11.66 2.78 10.14
C ASN A 594 -12.02 3.59 8.88
N ALA A 595 -12.83 3.04 7.98
CA ALA A 595 -13.31 3.77 6.81
C ALA A 595 -14.14 5.00 7.21
N LEU A 596 -15.03 4.87 8.20
CA LEU A 596 -15.83 5.99 8.72
C LEU A 596 -14.99 7.00 9.51
N ALA A 597 -13.98 6.53 10.25
CA ALA A 597 -13.05 7.36 11.01
C ALA A 597 -12.26 8.33 10.11
N ALA A 598 -12.17 8.09 8.80
CA ALA A 598 -11.58 9.03 7.85
C ALA A 598 -12.31 10.39 7.79
N LEU A 599 -13.58 10.48 8.24
CA LEU A 599 -14.27 11.75 8.43
C LEU A 599 -13.62 12.63 9.53
N LEU A 600 -12.85 12.02 10.42
CA LEU A 600 -12.18 12.67 11.54
C LEU A 600 -10.71 12.99 11.25
N ASP A 601 -10.22 12.67 10.05
CA ASP A 601 -8.83 12.93 9.68
C ASP A 601 -8.55 14.44 9.66
N HIS A 602 -7.57 14.85 10.48
CA HIS A 602 -7.12 16.21 10.64
C HIS A 602 -6.47 16.81 9.38
N GLU A 603 -5.84 15.99 8.53
CA GLU A 603 -5.26 16.39 7.25
C GLU A 603 -6.23 16.13 6.07
N GLY A 604 -7.37 15.50 6.38
CA GLY A 604 -8.42 15.13 5.44
C GLY A 604 -9.65 16.03 5.55
N VAL A 605 -10.81 15.41 5.78
CA VAL A 605 -12.12 16.07 5.81
C VAL A 605 -12.16 17.23 6.81
N MET A 606 -11.54 17.08 7.99
CA MET A 606 -11.54 18.15 9.00
C MET A 606 -10.73 19.38 8.55
N ALA A 607 -9.62 19.18 7.82
CA ALA A 607 -8.88 20.29 7.21
C ALA A 607 -9.69 20.96 6.09
N ASP A 608 -10.38 20.16 5.26
CA ASP A 608 -11.20 20.67 4.17
C ASP A 608 -12.34 21.56 4.70
N ILE A 609 -13.04 21.12 5.77
CA ILE A 609 -14.10 21.91 6.42
C ILE A 609 -13.54 23.23 6.98
N ARG A 610 -12.38 23.16 7.65
CA ARG A 610 -11.67 24.34 8.17
C ARG A 610 -11.26 25.33 7.07
N GLY A 611 -10.98 24.83 5.87
CA GLY A 611 -10.63 25.62 4.70
C GLY A 611 -11.80 26.32 4.01
N ILE A 612 -13.05 25.98 4.34
CA ILE A 612 -14.25 26.59 3.75
C ILE A 612 -14.20 28.11 3.96
N THR A 613 -14.37 28.83 2.86
CA THR A 613 -14.31 30.30 2.85
C THR A 613 -15.71 30.88 3.05
N LEU A 614 -15.85 31.75 4.04
CA LEU A 614 -17.10 32.40 4.43
C LEU A 614 -17.27 33.78 3.79
N SER A 615 -16.16 34.46 3.50
CA SER A 615 -16.14 35.76 2.80
C SER A 615 -14.92 35.88 1.90
N ASN A 616 -15.14 36.38 0.68
CA ASN A 616 -14.11 36.69 -0.32
C ASN A 616 -13.88 38.21 -0.45
N SER A 617 -14.13 38.98 0.62
CA SER A 617 -13.99 40.45 0.55
C SER A 617 -12.52 40.89 0.48
N ALA A 618 -12.23 41.96 -0.27
CA ALA A 618 -10.87 42.44 -0.57
C ALA A 618 -10.03 42.85 0.66
N ALA A 619 -10.64 42.99 1.84
CA ALA A 619 -9.95 43.38 3.07
C ALA A 619 -9.38 42.20 3.88
N LEU A 620 -9.99 41.00 3.82
CA LEU A 620 -9.51 39.75 4.45
C LEU A 620 -10.42 38.58 4.02
N ARG A 621 -9.81 37.44 3.62
CA ARG A 621 -10.52 36.18 3.35
C ARG A 621 -10.79 35.49 4.69
N LEU A 622 -12.05 35.38 5.10
CA LEU A 622 -12.44 34.72 6.35
C LEU A 622 -12.76 33.25 6.08
N GLN A 623 -12.10 32.33 6.78
CA GLN A 623 -12.35 30.89 6.71
C GLN A 623 -12.87 30.33 8.04
N VAL A 624 -13.43 29.12 8.03
CA VAL A 624 -13.92 28.43 9.24
C VAL A 624 -12.81 28.28 10.28
N ARG A 625 -11.57 27.97 9.86
CA ARG A 625 -10.41 27.89 10.78
C ARG A 625 -10.16 29.19 11.55
N ASP A 626 -10.41 30.34 10.93
CA ASP A 626 -10.15 31.63 11.58
C ASP A 626 -11.17 31.88 12.70
N VAL A 627 -12.41 31.45 12.47
CA VAL A 627 -13.48 31.47 13.47
C VAL A 627 -13.16 30.51 14.62
N GLU A 628 -12.76 29.28 14.31
CA GLU A 628 -12.40 28.27 15.33
C GLU A 628 -11.23 28.74 16.20
N ARG A 629 -10.17 29.26 15.57
CA ARG A 629 -8.98 29.77 16.27
C ARG A 629 -9.31 31.01 17.11
N ALA A 630 -10.10 31.95 16.59
CA ALA A 630 -10.47 33.16 17.33
C ALA A 630 -11.30 32.85 18.59
N LEU A 631 -12.14 31.82 18.54
CA LEU A 631 -13.05 31.45 19.64
C LEU A 631 -12.48 30.36 20.57
N SER A 632 -11.31 29.81 20.26
CA SER A 632 -10.66 28.78 21.06
C SER A 632 -10.16 29.28 22.42
N ALA A 633 -10.16 28.39 23.41
CA ALA A 633 -9.58 28.61 24.74
C ALA A 633 -8.61 27.46 25.08
N PRO A 634 -7.28 27.72 25.17
CA PRO A 634 -6.61 29.02 25.04
C PRO A 634 -6.49 29.52 23.59
N ARG A 635 -6.61 30.85 23.40
CA ARG A 635 -6.54 31.49 22.07
C ARG A 635 -5.09 31.62 21.59
N PRO A 636 -4.76 31.22 20.34
CA PRO A 636 -3.47 31.46 19.73
C PRO A 636 -3.15 32.96 19.61
N ALA A 637 -1.89 33.35 19.81
CA ALA A 637 -1.46 34.75 19.77
C ALA A 637 -1.67 35.40 18.39
N ASP A 638 -1.57 34.61 17.32
CA ASP A 638 -1.72 35.00 15.91
C ASP A 638 -3.18 34.91 15.40
N ALA A 639 -4.13 34.48 16.23
CA ALA A 639 -5.54 34.41 15.83
C ALA A 639 -6.18 35.80 15.78
N LEU A 640 -7.18 35.96 14.90
CA LEU A 640 -7.99 37.18 14.81
C LEU A 640 -8.67 37.49 16.16
N ALA A 641 -8.92 38.78 16.40
CA ALA A 641 -9.63 39.22 17.61
C ALA A 641 -11.08 38.68 17.59
N PRO A 642 -11.57 38.06 18.69
CA PRO A 642 -12.92 37.47 18.74
C PRO A 642 -14.03 38.46 18.35
N GLU A 643 -13.92 39.70 18.79
CA GLU A 643 -14.88 40.77 18.48
C GLU A 643 -14.90 41.12 16.99
N SER A 644 -13.73 41.13 16.34
CA SER A 644 -13.63 41.38 14.90
C SER A 644 -14.28 40.27 14.09
N VAL A 645 -14.05 39.01 14.47
CA VAL A 645 -14.68 37.85 13.81
C VAL A 645 -16.19 37.87 14.02
N ARG A 646 -16.67 38.12 15.25
CA ARG A 646 -18.11 38.22 15.53
C ARG A 646 -18.79 39.33 14.71
N GLN A 647 -18.16 40.50 14.60
CA GLN A 647 -18.68 41.59 13.77
C GLN A 647 -18.75 41.20 12.28
N GLN A 648 -17.69 40.57 11.74
CA GLN A 648 -17.68 40.12 10.36
C GLN A 648 -18.76 39.05 10.08
N LEU A 649 -18.98 38.13 11.03
CA LEU A 649 -20.04 37.14 10.92
C LEU A 649 -21.42 37.79 10.97
N ALA A 650 -21.67 38.73 11.89
CA ALA A 650 -22.94 39.47 11.95
C ALA A 650 -23.22 40.27 10.67
N ASP A 651 -22.19 40.89 10.07
CA ASP A 651 -22.31 41.60 8.80
C ASP A 651 -22.65 40.67 7.63
N LEU A 652 -22.04 39.47 7.60
CA LEU A 652 -22.32 38.46 6.57
C LEU A 652 -23.72 37.85 6.75
N GLU A 653 -24.15 37.65 8.00
CA GLU A 653 -25.49 37.17 8.33
C GLU A 653 -26.56 38.19 7.90
N ALA A 654 -26.37 39.47 8.22
CA ALA A 654 -27.28 40.54 7.84
C ALA A 654 -27.45 40.65 6.30
N ARG A 655 -26.45 40.23 5.54
CA ARG A 655 -26.47 40.16 4.07
C ARG A 655 -27.00 38.84 3.51
N GLY A 656 -27.32 37.87 4.36
CA GLY A 656 -27.74 36.52 3.97
C GLY A 656 -26.63 35.70 3.28
N ALA A 657 -25.36 36.06 3.49
CA ALA A 657 -24.22 35.46 2.79
C ALA A 657 -23.57 34.29 3.56
N LEU A 658 -23.92 34.08 4.84
CA LEU A 658 -23.42 32.94 5.61
C LEU A 658 -24.16 31.64 5.25
N PRO A 659 -23.44 30.52 5.01
CA PRO A 659 -24.04 29.24 4.67
C PRO A 659 -24.59 28.48 5.89
N LEU A 660 -25.34 29.15 6.77
CA LEU A 660 -25.84 28.57 8.03
C LEU A 660 -26.75 27.36 7.82
N ALA A 661 -27.56 27.37 6.76
CA ALA A 661 -28.43 26.25 6.40
C ALA A 661 -27.61 24.98 6.07
N ALA A 662 -26.55 25.13 5.29
CA ALA A 662 -25.69 24.01 4.90
C ALA A 662 -24.93 23.42 6.11
N PHE A 663 -24.45 24.26 7.03
CA PHE A 663 -23.82 23.78 8.26
C PHE A 663 -24.81 23.07 9.19
N ARG A 664 -26.05 23.55 9.31
CA ARG A 664 -27.10 22.88 10.09
C ARG A 664 -27.47 21.54 9.48
N GLU A 665 -27.65 21.46 8.17
CA GLU A 665 -27.94 20.21 7.47
C GLU A 665 -26.79 19.20 7.61
N ALA A 666 -25.54 19.66 7.48
CA ALA A 666 -24.37 18.81 7.71
C ALA A 666 -24.32 18.29 9.16
N GLN A 667 -24.66 19.13 10.15
CA GLN A 667 -24.72 18.73 11.56
C GLN A 667 -25.80 17.66 11.80
N GLU A 668 -27.01 17.85 11.27
CA GLU A 668 -28.10 16.87 11.35
C GLU A 668 -27.69 15.55 10.69
N SER A 669 -27.04 15.59 9.52
CA SER A 669 -26.54 14.41 8.82
C SER A 669 -25.41 13.70 9.56
N ALA A 670 -24.49 14.42 10.20
CA ALA A 670 -23.45 13.84 11.05
C ALA A 670 -24.04 13.13 12.28
N GLU A 671 -25.11 13.67 12.87
CA GLU A 671 -25.82 13.04 13.97
C GLU A 671 -26.55 11.77 13.53
N ARG A 672 -27.27 11.79 12.40
CA ARG A 672 -27.88 10.58 11.83
C ARG A 672 -26.82 9.50 11.56
N LEU A 673 -25.68 9.88 10.99
CA LEU A 673 -24.58 8.95 10.72
C LEU A 673 -23.98 8.37 12.01
N GLN A 674 -23.84 9.18 13.08
CA GLN A 674 -23.38 8.71 14.38
C GLN A 674 -24.33 7.68 14.99
N VAL A 675 -25.64 7.91 14.91
CA VAL A 675 -26.67 6.98 15.42
C VAL A 675 -26.58 5.67 14.64
N TRP A 676 -26.59 5.73 13.31
CA TRP A 676 -26.46 4.55 12.47
C TRP A 676 -25.15 3.78 12.73
N ALA A 677 -24.02 4.48 12.87
CA ALA A 677 -22.73 3.85 13.16
C ALA A 677 -22.75 3.11 14.51
N ARG A 678 -23.38 3.67 15.55
CA ARG A 678 -23.54 3.00 16.86
C ARG A 678 -24.46 1.79 16.78
N GLU A 679 -25.55 1.88 16.04
CA GLU A 679 -26.47 0.75 15.84
C GLU A 679 -25.80 -0.40 15.09
N THR A 680 -24.93 -0.07 14.14
CA THR A 680 -24.34 -1.07 13.23
C THR A 680 -23.01 -1.64 13.75
N LEU A 681 -22.17 -0.83 14.41
CA LEU A 681 -20.81 -1.18 14.83
C LEU A 681 -20.65 -1.32 16.36
N GLY A 682 -21.68 -0.98 17.14
CA GLY A 682 -21.61 -1.02 18.60
C GLY A 682 -20.47 -0.16 19.16
N ASP A 683 -19.64 -0.78 20.02
CA ASP A 683 -18.51 -0.12 20.68
C ASP A 683 -17.38 0.28 19.73
N LEU A 684 -17.33 -0.29 18.52
CA LEU A 684 -16.34 0.05 17.51
C LEU A 684 -16.71 1.32 16.73
N ALA A 685 -17.89 1.91 16.93
CA ALA A 685 -18.32 3.10 16.20
C ALA A 685 -17.42 4.32 16.50
N PRO A 686 -16.89 5.02 15.47
CA PRO A 686 -16.11 6.22 15.70
C PRO A 686 -16.96 7.34 16.33
N ASP A 687 -16.32 8.18 17.15
CA ASP A 687 -16.96 9.32 17.81
C ASP A 687 -16.85 10.59 16.97
N PHE A 688 -17.97 10.99 16.37
CA PHE A 688 -18.11 12.19 15.56
C PHE A 688 -18.38 13.47 16.37
N SER A 689 -18.25 13.44 17.70
CA SER A 689 -18.45 14.62 18.56
C SER A 689 -17.61 15.82 18.13
N ARG A 690 -16.34 15.61 17.75
CA ARG A 690 -15.45 16.69 17.27
C ARG A 690 -15.89 17.26 15.92
N LEU A 691 -16.32 16.40 15.00
CA LEU A 691 -16.88 16.84 13.71
C LEU A 691 -18.14 17.67 13.95
N ARG A 692 -19.06 17.20 14.80
CA ARG A 692 -20.28 17.91 15.16
C ARG A 692 -20.01 19.27 15.80
N GLN A 693 -19.02 19.37 16.70
CA GLN A 693 -18.60 20.65 17.30
C GLN A 693 -18.09 21.63 16.24
N LEU A 694 -17.28 21.16 15.29
CA LEU A 694 -16.81 22.00 14.19
C LEU A 694 -17.96 22.49 13.29
N LEU A 695 -18.96 21.63 13.04
CA LEU A 695 -20.13 21.98 12.23
C LEU A 695 -21.09 22.96 12.95
N ALA A 696 -21.19 22.87 14.28
CA ALA A 696 -22.03 23.74 15.11
C ALA A 696 -21.42 25.14 15.34
N LEU A 697 -20.13 25.32 15.06
CA LEU A 697 -19.38 26.54 15.36
C LEU A 697 -20.05 27.81 14.80
N LEU A 698 -20.49 27.81 13.54
CA LEU A 698 -21.11 28.98 12.91
C LEU A 698 -22.56 29.20 13.38
N PRO A 699 -23.44 28.19 13.39
CA PRO A 699 -24.79 28.32 13.95
C PRO A 699 -24.84 28.85 15.39
N ASP A 700 -23.95 28.40 16.26
CA ASP A 700 -23.98 28.76 17.68
C ASP A 700 -23.54 30.19 17.92
N VAL A 701 -22.49 30.65 17.22
CA VAL A 701 -21.97 32.02 17.35
C VAL A 701 -23.02 33.05 16.96
N VAL A 702 -23.75 32.79 15.88
CA VAL A 702 -24.82 33.66 15.38
C VAL A 702 -26.00 33.75 16.34
N GLN A 703 -26.40 32.64 16.97
CA GLN A 703 -27.50 32.64 17.95
C GLN A 703 -27.18 33.55 19.15
N THR A 704 -25.91 33.57 19.60
CA THR A 704 -25.47 34.40 20.73
C THR A 704 -25.38 35.90 20.44
N THR A 705 -25.44 36.33 19.16
CA THR A 705 -25.38 37.75 18.77
C THR A 705 -26.75 38.43 18.64
N THR A 706 -27.86 37.68 18.80
CA THR A 706 -29.22 38.23 18.83
C THR A 706 -29.53 38.78 20.24
N PRO A 707 -29.82 40.08 20.45
CA PRO A 707 -30.05 40.61 21.78
C PRO A 707 -31.40 40.17 22.35
N GLU A 708 -31.39 39.37 23.42
CA GLU A 708 -32.54 39.15 24.30
C GLU A 708 -32.91 40.46 25.01
N ILE A 709 -34.19 40.84 24.94
CA ILE A 709 -34.77 41.99 25.66
C ILE A 709 -34.86 41.62 27.14
N PRO A 710 -34.18 42.32 28.07
CA PRO A 710 -34.29 42.01 29.49
C PRO A 710 -35.56 42.63 30.09
N PRO A 711 -36.28 41.93 31.00
CA PRO A 711 -37.40 42.51 31.72
C PRO A 711 -36.94 43.52 32.80
N SER A 712 -37.79 44.51 33.04
CA SER A 712 -37.59 45.64 33.97
C SER A 712 -37.51 45.20 35.45
N PRO A 713 -36.79 45.95 36.32
CA PRO A 713 -36.31 45.45 37.61
C PRO A 713 -37.31 45.67 38.77
N ALA A 714 -37.19 44.84 39.80
CA ALA A 714 -37.78 45.04 41.12
C ALA A 714 -36.68 44.99 42.21
N PRO A 715 -36.89 45.63 43.38
CA PRO A 715 -35.83 46.34 44.10
C PRO A 715 -35.10 45.55 45.18
N VAL A 716 -33.91 46.07 45.48
CA VAL A 716 -32.87 45.67 46.43
C VAL A 716 -33.35 45.61 47.89
N PRO A 717 -32.71 44.75 48.70
CA PRO A 717 -32.23 45.19 50.01
C PRO A 717 -30.73 44.86 50.23
N ASP A 718 -29.99 45.91 50.61
CA ASP A 718 -28.68 45.92 51.26
C ASP A 718 -28.78 45.38 52.71
N PRO A 719 -27.71 45.18 53.54
CA PRO A 719 -26.37 45.79 53.48
C PRO A 719 -25.17 44.91 53.95
N ALA A 720 -24.00 45.58 54.01
CA ALA A 720 -22.81 45.30 54.83
C ALA A 720 -21.84 44.26 54.25
N GLY A 721 -20.52 44.49 54.17
CA GLY A 721 -19.65 45.47 54.83
C GLY A 721 -18.38 44.72 55.25
N THR A 722 -17.23 45.41 55.29
CA THR A 722 -15.92 44.98 55.86
C THR A 722 -15.12 43.89 55.10
N VAL A 723 -13.79 43.92 54.91
CA VAL A 723 -12.69 44.89 55.13
C VAL A 723 -11.35 44.24 54.66
N MET A 724 -10.36 45.05 54.22
CA MET A 724 -8.87 44.86 54.24
C MET A 724 -8.22 43.65 53.49
N ASP A 725 -6.97 43.68 53.01
CA ASP A 725 -5.91 44.70 52.85
C ASP A 725 -4.79 44.11 51.95
N ASN A 726 -4.00 45.00 51.34
CA ASN A 726 -2.54 44.90 51.05
C ASN A 726 -2.01 43.84 50.08
N ALA A 727 -0.92 44.04 49.33
CA ALA A 727 -0.08 45.19 49.01
C ALA A 727 0.84 44.78 47.85
N VAL A 728 1.25 45.76 47.05
CA VAL A 728 2.30 45.67 46.00
C VAL A 728 3.69 45.65 46.68
N PRO A 729 4.78 45.17 46.06
CA PRO A 729 5.52 46.05 45.14
C PRO A 729 6.11 45.37 43.88
N ALA A 730 6.29 46.21 42.88
CA ALA A 730 7.07 46.00 41.66
C ALA A 730 8.58 46.17 41.91
N ARG A 731 9.42 45.60 41.04
CA ARG A 731 10.32 46.34 40.13
C ARG A 731 11.22 45.43 39.28
N ALA A 732 11.57 46.00 38.13
CA ALA A 732 12.42 45.51 37.06
C ALA A 732 13.92 45.45 37.43
N GLU A 733 14.71 44.71 36.65
CA GLU A 733 15.85 45.22 35.86
C GLU A 733 16.51 44.12 34.99
N ASP A 734 17.14 44.56 33.90
CA ASP A 734 17.92 43.86 32.86
C ASP A 734 19.09 42.99 33.37
N VAL A 735 19.77 42.26 32.43
CA VAL A 735 21.24 41.87 32.34
C VAL A 735 21.42 40.41 31.76
N PRO A 736 22.53 39.99 31.09
CA PRO A 736 22.64 39.71 29.65
C PRO A 736 23.22 38.26 29.41
N PRO A 737 23.95 37.89 28.30
CA PRO A 737 24.10 36.49 27.92
C PRO A 737 25.32 35.73 28.51
N VAL A 738 25.07 34.43 28.72
CA VAL A 738 25.86 33.20 28.55
C VAL A 738 27.40 33.25 28.66
N ASN A 739 27.92 32.52 29.65
CA ASN A 739 29.30 32.01 29.73
C ASN A 739 29.28 30.48 29.95
N ALA A 740 30.17 29.76 29.26
CA ALA A 740 30.51 28.36 29.51
C ALA A 740 32.03 28.22 29.73
N PRO A 741 32.48 27.40 30.69
CA PRO A 741 33.63 26.48 30.49
C PRO A 741 33.54 25.20 31.36
N PRO A 742 34.54 24.28 31.41
CA PRO A 742 35.72 24.03 30.56
C PRO A 742 35.75 22.58 30.03
N GLY A 743 36.77 22.22 29.23
CA GLY A 743 36.82 20.97 28.46
C GLY A 743 37.72 19.86 29.02
N ILE A 744 37.80 18.78 28.24
CA ILE A 744 38.73 17.66 28.38
C ILE A 744 39.50 17.53 27.06
N SER A 745 40.82 17.47 27.15
CA SER A 745 41.78 17.46 26.03
C SER A 745 42.06 16.05 25.53
N LEU A 746 42.21 15.88 24.20
CA LEU A 746 42.89 14.76 23.54
C LEU A 746 43.66 15.31 22.29
N PRO A 747 44.68 14.59 21.79
CA PRO A 747 45.99 15.16 21.49
C PRO A 747 46.18 15.69 20.06
N HIS A 748 47.21 16.55 19.94
CA HIS A 748 47.82 17.02 18.69
C HIS A 748 47.87 15.98 17.56
N ASN A 749 47.31 16.33 16.41
CA ASN A 749 47.86 15.97 15.11
C ASN A 749 48.07 17.27 14.31
N ALA A 750 49.25 17.37 13.70
CA ALA A 750 49.84 18.57 13.13
C ALA A 750 48.91 19.35 12.19
N GLU A 751 48.92 20.68 12.28
CA GLU A 751 48.34 21.53 11.25
C GLU A 751 48.96 21.18 9.88
N PRO A 752 48.14 20.94 8.84
CA PRO A 752 48.67 20.67 7.51
C PRO A 752 49.40 21.92 7.02
N GLY A 753 50.73 21.84 6.84
CA GLY A 753 51.51 22.93 6.25
C GLY A 753 50.97 23.36 4.87
N PRO A 754 51.38 24.53 4.34
CA PRO A 754 50.92 25.01 3.04
C PRO A 754 51.21 23.98 1.94
N ILE A 755 50.28 23.85 0.99
CA ILE A 755 50.39 22.93 -0.16
C ILE A 755 51.65 23.31 -0.95
N ARG A 756 52.57 22.35 -1.11
CA ARG A 756 53.91 22.61 -1.67
C ARG A 756 53.97 22.52 -3.18
N ASP A 757 53.22 21.58 -3.73
CA ASP A 757 53.14 21.34 -5.17
C ASP A 757 51.80 20.72 -5.55
N ARG A 758 51.60 20.51 -6.85
CA ARG A 758 50.35 19.96 -7.39
C ARG A 758 50.07 18.52 -6.97
N ASN A 759 51.10 17.71 -6.70
CA ASN A 759 50.91 16.34 -6.25
C ASN A 759 50.47 16.31 -4.77
N ASP A 760 51.04 17.19 -3.93
CA ASP A 760 50.57 17.40 -2.55
C ASP A 760 49.10 17.85 -2.52
N ALA A 761 48.69 18.73 -3.44
CA ALA A 761 47.28 19.12 -3.59
C ALA A 761 46.36 17.92 -3.92
N LEU A 762 46.78 17.06 -4.86
CA LEU A 762 46.02 15.87 -5.27
C LEU A 762 45.92 14.84 -4.14
N GLU A 763 46.99 14.63 -3.38
CA GLU A 763 46.97 13.72 -2.23
C GLU A 763 46.02 14.19 -1.13
N ARG A 764 45.95 15.51 -0.88
CA ARG A 764 44.97 16.08 0.06
C ARG A 764 43.54 15.93 -0.41
N LEU A 765 43.26 16.17 -1.69
CA LEU A 765 41.94 15.92 -2.29
C LEU A 765 41.50 14.46 -2.10
N ARG A 766 42.42 13.51 -2.32
CA ARG A 766 42.17 12.09 -2.08
C ARG A 766 41.90 11.77 -0.60
N CYS A 767 42.64 12.41 0.30
CA CYS A 767 42.45 12.23 1.74
C CYS A 767 41.07 12.73 2.17
N ILE A 768 40.67 13.91 1.68
CA ILE A 768 39.33 14.49 1.93
C ILE A 768 38.24 13.58 1.37
N ARG A 769 38.38 13.10 0.12
CA ARG A 769 37.40 12.16 -0.46
C ARG A 769 37.25 10.89 0.36
N ARG A 770 38.35 10.27 0.77
CA ARG A 770 38.30 9.05 1.60
C ARG A 770 37.61 9.30 2.93
N TRP A 771 37.81 10.47 3.54
CA TRP A 771 37.08 10.86 4.73
C TRP A 771 35.58 10.97 4.47
N PHE A 772 35.15 11.61 3.37
CA PHE A 772 33.73 11.64 3.01
C PHE A 772 33.16 10.25 2.72
N GLU A 773 33.91 9.37 2.03
CA GLU A 773 33.47 8.00 1.78
C GLU A 773 33.31 7.17 3.06
N SER A 774 34.12 7.42 4.10
CA SER A 774 34.02 6.70 5.38
C SER A 774 33.02 7.32 6.36
N SER A 775 32.92 8.65 6.38
CA SER A 775 32.16 9.39 7.40
C SER A 775 30.76 9.76 6.91
N GLU A 776 30.60 10.04 5.60
CA GLU A 776 29.34 10.48 4.99
C GLU A 776 29.16 9.84 3.58
N PRO A 777 28.96 8.51 3.49
CA PRO A 777 28.95 7.79 2.21
C PRO A 777 27.85 8.23 1.23
N SER A 778 26.81 8.90 1.73
CA SER A 778 25.69 9.45 0.95
C SER A 778 25.94 10.88 0.44
N SER A 779 27.10 11.48 0.75
CA SER A 779 27.38 12.89 0.45
C SER A 779 27.52 13.13 -1.07
N PRO A 780 26.77 14.10 -1.65
CA PRO A 780 26.88 14.45 -3.07
C PRO A 780 28.25 15.07 -3.41
N THR A 781 29.06 15.39 -2.41
CA THR A 781 30.43 15.89 -2.56
C THR A 781 31.40 14.81 -3.07
N ILE A 782 31.11 13.53 -2.84
CA ILE A 782 31.96 12.40 -3.27
C ILE A 782 32.17 12.36 -4.80
N PRO A 783 31.11 12.38 -5.65
CA PRO A 783 31.30 12.42 -7.10
C PRO A 783 32.01 13.70 -7.58
N LEU A 784 31.80 14.85 -6.91
CA LEU A 784 32.50 16.10 -7.24
C LEU A 784 34.00 16.03 -6.93
N LEU A 785 34.39 15.45 -5.79
CA LEU A 785 35.79 15.23 -5.45
C LEU A 785 36.46 14.23 -6.40
N ARG A 786 35.75 13.17 -6.81
CA ARG A 786 36.24 12.25 -7.85
C ARG A 786 36.45 12.94 -9.19
N GLN A 787 35.55 13.86 -9.56
CA GLN A 787 35.70 14.64 -10.78
C GLN A 787 36.88 15.61 -10.66
N ALA A 788 37.02 16.33 -9.54
CA ALA A 788 38.16 17.20 -9.28
C ALA A 788 39.50 16.45 -9.38
N GLU A 789 39.62 15.25 -8.79
CA GLU A 789 40.82 14.41 -8.92
C GLU A 789 41.18 14.08 -10.38
N ARG A 790 40.18 13.84 -11.25
CA ARG A 790 40.40 13.53 -12.67
C ARG A 790 40.85 14.74 -13.48
N LEU A 791 40.48 15.95 -13.06
CA LEU A 791 40.81 17.19 -13.75
C LEU A 791 42.19 17.73 -13.38
N VAL A 792 42.75 17.34 -12.22
CA VAL A 792 44.07 17.81 -11.75
C VAL A 792 45.17 17.40 -12.73
N GLY A 793 45.52 18.32 -13.63
CA GLY A 793 46.63 18.19 -14.57
C GLY A 793 46.35 18.11 -16.02
N LYS A 794 45.09 18.01 -16.36
CA LYS A 794 44.65 18.15 -17.74
C LYS A 794 44.88 19.59 -18.19
N ARG A 795 45.12 19.75 -19.48
CA ARG A 795 45.18 21.09 -20.08
C ARG A 795 43.77 21.67 -20.13
N PHE A 796 43.63 23.00 -20.09
CA PHE A 796 42.32 23.65 -20.12
C PHE A 796 41.43 23.18 -21.28
N SER A 797 42.01 22.97 -22.46
CA SER A 797 41.33 22.44 -23.65
C SER A 797 40.76 21.03 -23.49
N GLU A 798 41.26 20.24 -22.54
CA GLU A 798 40.78 18.88 -22.21
C GLU A 798 39.71 18.93 -21.12
N VAL A 799 39.79 19.90 -20.20
CA VAL A 799 38.84 20.08 -19.09
C VAL A 799 37.50 20.62 -19.59
N ILE A 800 37.51 21.51 -20.58
CA ILE A 800 36.29 22.20 -21.06
C ILE A 800 35.25 21.27 -21.69
N ASN A 801 35.65 20.08 -22.12
CA ASN A 801 34.74 19.06 -22.65
C ASN A 801 34.22 18.09 -21.56
N GLU A 802 34.76 18.14 -20.35
CA GLU A 802 34.38 17.26 -19.22
C GLU A 802 33.44 17.94 -18.22
N ILE A 803 33.17 19.24 -18.37
CA ILE A 803 32.20 19.99 -17.56
C ILE A 803 31.14 20.59 -18.50
N PRO A 804 29.84 20.31 -18.31
CA PRO A 804 28.77 20.90 -19.11
C PRO A 804 28.81 22.44 -19.06
N VAL A 805 28.61 23.09 -20.20
CA VAL A 805 28.70 24.56 -20.30
C VAL A 805 27.65 25.25 -19.42
N GLU A 806 26.46 24.66 -19.25
CA GLU A 806 25.42 25.25 -18.39
C GLU A 806 25.80 25.25 -16.90
N LEU A 807 26.73 24.39 -16.48
CA LEU A 807 27.24 24.33 -15.11
C LEU A 807 28.30 25.40 -14.85
N LEU A 808 29.16 25.68 -15.84
CA LEU A 808 30.14 26.77 -15.76
C LEU A 808 29.46 28.14 -15.68
N GLU A 809 28.44 28.36 -16.51
CA GLU A 809 27.66 29.62 -16.49
C GLU A 809 26.97 29.87 -15.15
N LYS A 810 26.52 28.81 -14.46
CA LYS A 810 25.91 28.92 -13.13
C LYS A 810 26.93 29.17 -12.01
N TRP A 811 28.14 28.64 -12.12
CA TRP A 811 29.20 28.89 -11.14
C TRP A 811 29.78 30.30 -11.25
N ASP A 812 29.97 30.81 -12.46
CA ASP A 812 30.40 32.20 -12.68
C ASP A 812 29.34 33.24 -12.24
N ALA A 813 28.07 32.84 -12.13
CA ALA A 813 27.00 33.71 -11.62
C ALA A 813 26.96 33.81 -10.07
N LEU A 814 27.75 32.99 -9.37
CA LEU A 814 27.80 32.91 -7.90
C LEU A 814 29.09 33.46 -7.29
N GLU A 815 30.11 33.76 -8.10
CA GLU A 815 31.29 34.56 -7.75
C GLU A 815 31.06 36.05 -8.05
#